data_AF-U7PPW0-F1
#
_entry.id   AF-U7PPW0-F1
#
_cell.length_a   1.000
_cell.length_b   1.000
_cell.length_c   1.000
_cell.angle_alpha   90.00
_cell.angle_beta   90.00
_cell.angle_gamma   90.00
#
_symmetry.space_group_name_H-M   'P 1'
#
loop_
_entity.id
_entity.type
_entity.pdbx_description
1 polymer ?
#
loop_
_entity_poly.entity_id
_entity_poly.type
_entity_poly.pdbx_seq_one_letter_code
_entity_poly.pdbx_strand_id
1 'polypeptide(L)'
;MSLRNFLQGKSSSSGNGGSAVGGGGGSINGGMAGVGIGSGMPGGMPGGMPGGGMIAGTGLNGEDGGDGTGMAHVVDGGQPGMAKAWEVEAREQRMRAQVAEEAHLYGTQQILTYLKQIGASPKRNGNAVEQILLYCNALIKERHATESDAKLKARKLGEATAEIKFLQGDVKEALNDKRLAVIEAENYRRKYKENKEKLEKADFKRDEAVAKVTRQMKEAAAAHVLDKQQSEAQLRMQLGVLETQIHRMQGEHQAALTQLEAKHAEKLEEEEAKHKVDKKTLHDEKEREIDEIIDAHEAEAEILKEKIRELASDLISQTDDFRPATDQALRIKLLDLRNRIKNITVPNNLHLRLDGGGKGNGGEGGANAANGGDSNAAGGGASALHQLPADLDPTGFVARHGSRDLQYILRGLVWNVLVSAFFSAPFGFGFLGPESQRNPGRQQLLEIHRSWIRLYEGQQSYRYAHDTDEFAMYRRDYNANKLRSAIFQSFLPVVFPEKAAARQQQMGSAPSSDHQQQQTLTLQQLPPLPSTQNQPHPGDASWPGQYQAFQPGGGQSAPPPYSASGSPPPPPPRRSAVNSLSGFMGGGGGSAEPGIAAWHRQHCESVVTSIKQLLDRITGYATRPDALEAVPAIVNLAAELGIEFGVQRAQVWLVMPQRNELVQAGPEYQDCLGGGSGASDSNDKEHGRDLKVDLMVSPGIVRIGDGRGDLSVRKALVPCEVFPFS
;
A
#
# COMPACT_ATOMS: atom_id res chain seq x y z
N MET A 1 0.26 -19.32 15.19
CA MET A 1 0.63 -17.90 15.42
C MET A 1 1.65 -17.53 14.35
N SER A 2 1.24 -17.19 13.13
CA SER A 2 0.84 -15.86 12.64
C SER A 2 1.79 -14.73 13.10
N LEU A 3 2.51 -14.15 12.13
CA LEU A 3 3.38 -12.97 12.23
C LEU A 3 2.72 -11.79 12.97
N ARG A 4 1.39 -11.81 13.11
CA ARG A 4 0.58 -10.87 13.90
C ARG A 4 0.89 -10.87 15.41
N ASN A 5 1.40 -11.96 15.96
CA ASN A 5 1.68 -12.09 17.40
C ASN A 5 3.08 -11.57 17.81
N PHE A 6 3.96 -11.26 16.85
CA PHE A 6 5.27 -10.65 17.12
C PHE A 6 5.15 -9.14 17.44
N LEU A 7 4.08 -8.48 16.99
CA LEU A 7 3.89 -7.03 17.12
C LEU A 7 3.24 -6.57 18.44
N GLN A 8 2.85 -7.47 19.35
CA GLN A 8 2.06 -7.12 20.53
C GLN A 8 2.69 -7.42 21.91
N GLY A 9 3.99 -7.69 21.97
CA GLY A 9 4.82 -7.56 23.18
C GLY A 9 4.20 -8.02 24.51
N LYS A 10 4.20 -9.33 24.79
CA LYS A 10 4.00 -9.88 26.15
C LYS A 10 4.85 -11.13 26.38
N SER A 11 5.63 -11.12 27.46
CA SER A 11 6.45 -12.23 27.96
C SER A 11 5.77 -12.93 29.16
N SER A 12 5.90 -14.26 29.22
CA SER A 12 5.82 -15.18 30.39
C SER A 12 5.59 -16.60 29.84
N SER A 13 6.58 -17.50 29.83
CA SER A 13 7.24 -18.27 30.92
C SER A 13 6.55 -19.61 31.24
N SER A 14 7.40 -20.62 31.50
CA SER A 14 7.15 -21.95 32.10
C SER A 14 6.51 -22.99 31.18
N GLY A 15 6.94 -24.24 31.03
CA GLY A 15 7.95 -25.15 31.63
C GLY A 15 7.79 -26.48 30.84
N ASN A 16 8.50 -27.60 31.01
CA ASN A 16 9.66 -28.08 31.74
C ASN A 16 9.68 -29.60 31.44
N GLY A 17 10.83 -30.26 31.27
CA GLY A 17 10.92 -31.72 31.49
C GLY A 17 11.65 -32.58 30.45
N GLY A 18 12.87 -33.02 30.80
CA GLY A 18 13.31 -34.41 30.59
C GLY A 18 14.67 -34.67 29.91
N SER A 19 15.73 -34.82 30.73
CA SER A 19 16.83 -35.83 30.71
C SER A 19 17.62 -36.14 29.42
N ALA A 20 18.94 -36.41 29.38
CA ALA A 20 19.99 -36.59 30.39
C ALA A 20 21.39 -36.68 29.69
N VAL A 21 22.46 -36.51 30.49
CA VAL A 21 23.88 -36.91 30.25
C VAL A 21 24.66 -36.09 29.20
N GLY A 22 25.85 -35.51 29.41
CA GLY A 22 26.78 -35.43 30.53
C GLY A 22 28.15 -34.90 30.02
N GLY A 23 28.79 -33.99 30.77
CA GLY A 23 30.22 -33.59 30.69
C GLY A 23 30.69 -32.85 29.42
N GLY A 24 31.51 -31.79 29.44
CA GLY A 24 32.29 -31.12 30.47
C GLY A 24 33.48 -30.40 29.80
N GLY A 25 33.76 -29.16 30.21
CA GLY A 25 34.93 -28.34 29.81
C GLY A 25 34.75 -27.59 28.49
N GLY A 26 34.73 -26.26 28.38
CA GLY A 26 35.57 -25.23 29.00
C GLY A 26 36.41 -24.60 27.87
N SER A 27 36.74 -23.32 27.76
CA SER A 27 36.31 -22.07 28.38
C SER A 27 36.94 -20.93 27.54
N ILE A 28 36.36 -19.72 27.59
CA ILE A 28 36.92 -18.36 27.35
C ILE A 28 37.62 -17.97 26.02
N ASN A 29 36.94 -17.09 25.27
CA ASN A 29 37.43 -15.78 24.80
C ASN A 29 36.17 -14.94 24.48
N GLY A 30 35.94 -13.70 24.88
CA GLY A 30 36.83 -12.60 25.26
C GLY A 30 36.22 -11.35 24.61
N GLY A 31 35.43 -10.59 25.36
CA GLY A 31 34.79 -9.35 24.91
C GLY A 31 35.65 -8.11 25.21
N MET A 32 35.45 -7.04 24.43
CA MET A 32 35.99 -5.71 24.72
C MET A 32 35.04 -4.63 24.17
N ALA A 33 34.39 -3.91 25.09
CA ALA A 33 33.96 -2.51 24.95
C ALA A 33 33.58 -2.02 26.36
N GLY A 34 34.51 -1.33 27.03
CA GLY A 34 34.30 -0.70 28.33
C GLY A 34 35.00 0.66 28.36
N VAL A 35 34.24 1.75 28.58
CA VAL A 35 33.92 2.39 29.87
C VAL A 35 34.87 3.56 30.12
N GLY A 36 34.31 4.77 30.07
CA GLY A 36 34.90 5.96 30.69
C GLY A 36 34.38 6.14 32.10
N ILE A 37 35.27 6.44 33.05
CA ILE A 37 34.96 7.07 34.34
C ILE A 37 36.18 7.94 34.70
N GLY A 38 35.93 9.20 35.01
CA GLY A 38 36.94 10.18 35.41
C GLY A 38 37.39 10.01 36.87
N SER A 39 38.57 10.55 37.18
CA SER A 39 39.03 10.80 38.54
C SER A 39 40.02 11.96 38.50
N GLY A 40 39.66 13.08 39.12
CA GLY A 40 40.57 14.18 39.40
C GLY A 40 41.06 14.12 40.85
N MET A 41 42.33 14.42 41.09
CA MET A 41 42.82 15.60 41.81
C MET A 41 44.34 15.46 42.11
N PRO A 42 45.08 16.58 42.24
CA PRO A 42 46.55 16.60 42.21
C PRO A 42 47.21 17.05 43.53
N GLY A 43 48.52 16.79 43.67
CA GLY A 43 49.42 17.38 44.67
C GLY A 43 50.84 16.84 44.46
N GLY A 44 51.83 17.65 44.08
CA GLY A 44 52.75 18.40 44.98
C GLY A 44 53.99 17.53 45.26
N MET A 45 55.26 17.92 45.14
CA MET A 45 55.99 19.19 45.12
C MET A 45 57.39 18.98 44.46
N PRO A 46 58.18 20.05 44.21
CA PRO A 46 59.25 20.11 43.20
C PRO A 46 60.68 20.32 43.76
N GLY A 47 61.66 20.25 42.85
CA GLY A 47 63.05 20.73 43.02
C GLY A 47 63.92 20.02 41.97
N GLY A 48 64.74 20.61 41.11
CA GLY A 48 65.48 21.88 41.00
C GLY A 48 66.74 21.49 40.20
N MET A 49 67.48 22.27 39.42
CA MET A 49 67.46 23.62 38.86
C MET A 49 68.29 23.54 37.55
N PRO A 50 68.23 24.54 36.66
CA PRO A 50 68.87 24.55 35.34
C PRO A 50 70.15 25.41 35.28
N GLY A 51 70.95 25.26 34.22
CA GLY A 51 72.04 26.18 33.83
C GLY A 51 72.89 25.56 32.72
N GLY A 52 72.90 26.08 31.48
CA GLY A 52 73.74 27.19 30.99
C GLY A 52 74.89 26.58 30.19
N GLY A 53 75.10 26.80 28.89
CA GLY A 53 75.27 28.06 28.18
C GLY A 53 76.78 28.25 27.85
N MET A 54 77.09 28.80 26.67
CA MET A 54 78.42 29.17 26.09
C MET A 54 79.06 28.07 25.23
N ILE A 55 79.24 28.19 23.90
CA ILE A 55 79.88 29.20 23.03
C ILE A 55 81.39 29.38 23.29
N ALA A 56 82.11 29.25 22.16
CA ALA A 56 83.43 29.77 21.81
C ALA A 56 84.68 28.96 22.21
N GLY A 57 85.44 28.66 21.16
CA GLY A 57 86.76 28.06 21.23
C GLY A 57 87.74 28.86 22.08
N THR A 58 88.72 28.13 22.59
CA THR A 58 90.03 28.63 22.95
C THR A 58 90.99 27.47 22.73
N GLY A 59 92.03 27.72 21.94
CA GLY A 59 93.12 26.78 21.79
C GLY A 59 93.83 26.58 23.12
N LEU A 60 94.29 25.36 23.36
CA LEU A 60 95.34 25.08 24.32
C LEU A 60 96.27 24.04 23.70
N ASN A 61 97.43 24.56 23.32
CA ASN A 61 98.75 23.95 23.34
C ASN A 61 98.81 22.57 24.02
N GLY A 62 99.18 21.57 23.22
CA GLY A 62 99.87 20.38 23.67
C GLY A 62 101.10 20.23 22.81
N GLU A 63 102.17 20.91 23.21
CA GLU A 63 103.50 20.79 22.62
C GLU A 63 103.94 19.32 22.61
N ASP A 64 104.12 18.83 21.38
CA ASP A 64 104.84 17.62 21.04
C ASP A 64 106.34 17.91 21.24
N GLY A 65 106.86 17.50 22.39
CA GLY A 65 108.23 17.77 22.86
C GLY A 65 108.83 16.51 23.46
N GLY A 66 109.10 15.52 22.61
CA GLY A 66 109.73 14.26 22.98
C GLY A 66 110.69 13.79 21.90
N ASP A 67 111.92 14.30 21.90
CA ASP A 67 113.14 13.50 21.76
C ASP A 67 114.37 14.40 21.84
N GLY A 68 114.72 14.78 23.07
CA GLY A 68 115.93 15.50 23.44
C GLY A 68 116.95 14.57 24.09
N THR A 69 117.40 13.54 23.38
CA THR A 69 118.61 12.77 23.71
C THR A 69 119.68 13.01 22.64
N GLY A 70 120.13 14.26 22.56
CA GLY A 70 121.35 14.66 21.85
C GLY A 70 122.51 14.70 22.85
N MET A 71 123.34 13.66 22.80
CA MET A 71 124.62 13.49 23.48
C MET A 71 125.36 14.81 23.77
N ALA A 72 125.53 15.13 25.05
CA ALA A 72 126.47 16.15 25.51
C ALA A 72 127.90 15.64 25.31
N HIS A 73 128.58 16.17 24.31
CA HIS A 73 130.03 16.04 24.12
C HIS A 73 130.73 16.91 25.19
N VAL A 74 130.74 16.45 26.44
CA VAL A 74 131.65 16.95 27.47
C VAL A 74 133.03 16.42 27.11
N VAL A 75 133.89 17.35 26.72
CA VAL A 75 135.32 17.13 26.47
C VAL A 75 135.91 16.45 27.70
N ASP A 76 136.41 15.24 27.45
CA ASP A 76 137.20 14.42 28.35
C ASP A 76 138.35 15.28 28.92
N GLY A 77 138.16 15.72 30.16
CA GLY A 77 139.19 16.36 30.96
C GLY A 77 140.19 15.28 31.33
N GLY A 78 141.21 15.15 30.48
CA GLY A 78 142.36 14.27 30.68
C GLY A 78 142.84 14.31 32.12
N GLN A 79 142.55 13.21 32.80
CA GLN A 79 143.02 12.82 34.11
C GLN A 79 144.52 13.17 34.25
N PRO A 80 144.93 14.08 35.16
CA PRO A 80 146.33 14.14 35.53
C PRO A 80 146.62 12.83 36.24
N GLY A 81 147.34 11.96 35.53
CA GLY A 81 147.75 10.65 36.02
C GLY A 81 148.32 10.79 37.42
N MET A 82 147.90 9.88 38.30
CA MET A 82 148.42 9.72 39.64
C MET A 82 149.95 9.61 39.58
N ALA A 83 150.64 10.73 39.69
CA ALA A 83 152.01 10.74 40.16
C ALA A 83 151.94 10.17 41.57
N LYS A 84 152.61 9.03 41.75
CA LYS A 84 152.53 8.22 42.96
C LYS A 84 152.90 9.11 44.15
N ALA A 85 152.32 8.86 45.34
CA ALA A 85 152.59 9.69 46.52
C ALA A 85 154.10 9.96 46.76
N TRP A 86 154.97 9.01 46.40
CA TRP A 86 156.43 9.17 46.47
C TRP A 86 157.02 10.18 45.46
N GLU A 87 156.41 10.43 44.30
CA GLU A 87 156.85 11.45 43.34
C GLU A 87 156.48 12.86 43.81
N VAL A 88 155.31 13.01 44.45
CA VAL A 88 154.92 14.26 45.12
C VAL A 88 155.82 14.51 46.33
N GLU A 89 156.04 13.49 47.16
CA GLU A 89 156.93 13.56 48.31
C GLU A 89 158.38 13.84 47.90
N ALA A 90 158.89 13.21 46.84
CA ALA A 90 160.24 13.46 46.33
C ALA A 90 160.38 14.88 45.75
N ARG A 91 159.34 15.41 45.10
CA ARG A 91 159.33 16.81 44.64
C ARG A 91 159.29 17.77 45.82
N GLU A 92 158.51 17.47 46.85
CA GLU A 92 158.44 18.25 48.09
C GLU A 92 159.75 18.20 48.87
N GLN A 93 160.43 17.04 48.92
CA GLN A 93 161.77 16.92 49.51
C GLN A 93 162.81 17.70 48.70
N ARG A 94 162.77 17.69 47.36
CA ARG A 94 163.65 18.56 46.54
C ARG A 94 163.40 20.04 46.79
N MET A 95 162.14 20.47 46.88
CA MET A 95 161.78 21.85 47.24
C MET A 95 162.27 22.20 48.65
N ARG A 96 162.09 21.32 49.65
CA ARG A 96 162.62 21.53 51.01
C ARG A 96 164.14 21.64 51.02
N ALA A 97 164.84 20.80 50.25
CA ALA A 97 166.29 20.86 50.12
C ALA A 97 166.76 22.16 49.43
N GLN A 98 166.06 22.59 48.38
CA GLN A 98 166.36 23.82 47.65
C GLN A 98 166.15 25.07 48.53
N VAL A 99 165.05 25.11 49.30
CA VAL A 99 164.80 26.18 50.28
C VAL A 99 165.83 26.18 51.41
N ALA A 100 166.28 25.00 51.87
CA ALA A 100 167.34 24.92 52.88
C ALA A 100 168.70 25.40 52.35
N GLU A 101 169.03 25.11 51.09
CA GLU A 101 170.25 25.57 50.43
C GLU A 101 170.23 27.10 50.19
N GLU A 102 169.11 27.65 49.74
CA GLU A 102 168.90 29.09 49.60
C GLU A 102 168.98 29.84 50.95
N ALA A 103 168.42 29.27 52.02
CA ALA A 103 168.51 29.86 53.36
C ALA A 103 169.95 29.92 53.88
N HIS A 104 170.76 28.90 53.59
CA HIS A 104 172.18 28.87 53.98
C HIS A 104 173.01 29.88 53.17
N LEU A 105 172.76 30.01 51.87
CA LEU A 105 173.38 31.03 51.00
C LEU A 105 173.04 32.46 51.45
N TYR A 106 171.80 32.72 51.85
CA TYR A 106 171.35 34.04 52.31
C TYR A 106 172.00 34.46 53.64
N GLY A 107 172.08 33.55 54.62
CA GLY A 107 172.76 33.81 55.90
C GLY A 107 174.26 34.10 55.72
N THR A 108 174.91 33.40 54.79
CA THR A 108 176.34 33.57 54.50
C THR A 108 176.62 34.90 53.78
N GLN A 109 175.73 35.32 52.86
CA GLN A 109 175.82 36.62 52.18
C GLN A 109 175.61 37.81 53.12
N GLN A 110 174.66 37.74 54.06
CA GLN A 110 174.42 38.81 55.04
C GLN A 110 175.66 39.07 55.93
N ILE A 111 176.34 38.02 56.37
CA ILE A 111 177.57 38.12 57.20
C ILE A 111 178.77 38.66 56.39
N LEU A 112 178.97 38.19 55.16
CA LEU A 112 180.03 38.67 54.26
C LEU A 112 179.86 40.14 53.89
N THR A 113 178.62 40.60 53.73
CA THR A 113 178.30 42.00 53.40
C THR A 113 178.58 42.93 54.59
N TYR A 114 178.27 42.51 55.82
CA TYR A 114 178.59 43.25 57.04
C TYR A 114 180.11 43.31 57.31
N LEU A 115 180.85 42.23 57.07
CA LEU A 115 182.33 42.21 57.18
C LEU A 115 183.02 43.14 56.16
N LYS A 116 182.44 43.28 54.95
CA LYS A 116 182.92 44.21 53.91
C LYS A 116 182.79 45.68 54.31
N GLN A 117 181.88 46.01 55.24
CA GLN A 117 181.70 47.36 55.78
C GLN A 117 182.68 47.69 56.94
N ILE A 118 183.32 46.70 57.57
CA ILE A 118 184.20 46.91 58.75
C ILE A 118 185.69 47.09 58.36
N GLY A 119 186.12 46.59 57.19
CA GLY A 119 187.51 46.68 56.71
C GLY A 119 187.98 48.07 56.22
N ALA A 120 187.11 49.08 56.23
CA ALA A 120 187.34 50.37 55.57
C ALA A 120 187.55 51.57 56.53
N SER A 121 187.99 51.38 57.77
CA SER A 121 188.28 52.52 58.68
C SER A 121 189.61 52.39 59.47
N PRO A 122 190.67 53.16 59.12
CA PRO A 122 191.95 53.22 59.84
C PRO A 122 191.99 54.41 60.83
N LYS A 123 191.40 54.24 62.02
CA LYS A 123 191.62 54.98 63.30
C LYS A 123 190.60 54.43 64.33
N ARG A 124 191.07 53.95 65.49
CA ARG A 124 190.54 52.79 66.24
C ARG A 124 189.85 53.14 67.59
N ASN A 125 188.89 52.28 68.01
CA ASN A 125 188.46 51.93 69.40
C ASN A 125 187.05 52.35 69.90
N GLY A 126 185.99 51.76 69.33
CA GLY A 126 184.74 51.43 70.05
C GLY A 126 184.48 49.93 69.87
N ASN A 127 184.23 49.17 70.94
CA ASN A 127 184.32 47.70 70.91
C ASN A 127 183.21 47.07 70.04
N ALA A 128 183.59 46.50 68.89
CA ALA A 128 182.68 45.89 67.90
C ALA A 128 181.81 44.74 68.45
N VAL A 129 182.18 44.15 69.59
CA VAL A 129 181.44 43.06 70.25
C VAL A 129 180.08 43.52 70.79
N GLU A 130 179.98 44.76 71.26
CA GLU A 130 178.77 45.28 71.91
C GLU A 130 177.65 45.56 70.89
N GLN A 131 178.02 46.00 69.67
CA GLN A 131 177.07 46.18 68.57
C GLN A 131 176.53 44.85 68.04
N ILE A 132 177.36 43.80 68.02
CA ILE A 132 176.93 42.45 67.63
C ILE A 132 175.93 41.88 68.65
N LEU A 133 176.18 42.07 69.96
CA LEU A 133 175.29 41.60 71.03
C LEU A 133 173.90 42.28 71.04
N LEU A 134 173.84 43.59 70.78
CA LEU A 134 172.57 44.32 70.65
C LEU A 134 171.73 43.82 69.47
N TYR A 135 172.37 43.53 68.34
CA TYR A 135 171.70 42.97 67.16
C TYR A 135 171.15 41.56 67.43
N CYS A 136 171.91 40.70 68.11
CA CYS A 136 171.45 39.35 68.48
C CYS A 136 170.21 39.36 69.41
N ASN A 137 170.15 40.26 70.40
CA ASN A 137 169.00 40.34 71.33
C ASN A 137 167.71 40.82 70.64
N ALA A 138 167.80 41.68 69.62
CA ALA A 138 166.65 42.11 68.83
C ALA A 138 166.05 40.93 68.04
N LEU A 139 166.91 40.13 67.40
CA LEU A 139 166.49 38.92 66.65
C LEU A 139 165.78 37.88 67.54
N ILE A 140 166.18 37.74 68.82
CA ILE A 140 165.54 36.79 69.76
C ILE A 140 164.12 37.24 70.14
N LYS A 141 163.89 38.53 70.39
CA LYS A 141 162.54 39.03 70.72
C LYS A 141 161.57 38.90 69.54
N GLU A 142 162.02 39.20 68.33
CA GLU A 142 161.24 39.02 67.10
C GLU A 142 160.85 37.54 66.88
N ARG A 143 161.76 36.61 67.19
CA ARG A 143 161.50 35.17 67.15
C ARG A 143 160.40 34.73 68.14
N HIS A 144 160.37 35.26 69.35
CA HIS A 144 159.33 34.90 70.32
C HIS A 144 157.94 35.45 69.97
N ALA A 145 157.86 36.67 69.43
CA ALA A 145 156.60 37.25 68.97
C ALA A 145 155.99 36.47 67.80
N THR A 146 156.83 36.07 66.84
CA THR A 146 156.43 35.23 65.69
C THR A 146 155.99 33.83 66.13
N GLU A 147 156.61 33.25 67.17
CA GLU A 147 156.18 31.96 67.72
C GLU A 147 154.80 32.00 68.40
N SER A 148 154.49 33.09 69.12
CA SER A 148 153.17 33.30 69.73
C SER A 148 152.05 33.46 68.69
N ASP A 149 152.28 34.29 67.66
CA ASP A 149 151.34 34.48 66.55
C ASP A 149 151.11 33.18 65.77
N ALA A 150 152.16 32.38 65.57
CA ALA A 150 152.07 31.05 64.97
C ALA A 150 151.17 30.10 65.79
N LYS A 151 151.24 30.12 67.13
CA LYS A 151 150.38 29.29 68.00
C LYS A 151 148.90 29.72 67.95
N LEU A 152 148.62 31.03 67.91
CA LEU A 152 147.24 31.52 67.76
C LEU A 152 146.65 31.12 66.40
N LYS A 153 147.44 31.29 65.32
CA LYS A 153 147.06 30.85 63.97
C LYS A 153 146.83 29.34 63.91
N ALA A 154 147.66 28.54 64.59
CA ALA A 154 147.45 27.09 64.68
C ALA A 154 146.14 26.71 65.39
N ARG A 155 145.74 27.44 66.45
CA ARG A 155 144.46 27.19 67.14
C ARG A 155 143.26 27.52 66.24
N LYS A 156 143.28 28.67 65.56
CA LYS A 156 142.24 29.06 64.59
C LYS A 156 142.15 28.07 63.42
N LEU A 157 143.30 27.59 62.93
CA LEU A 157 143.35 26.54 61.92
C LEU A 157 142.71 25.25 62.44
N GLY A 158 142.94 24.89 63.70
CA GLY A 158 142.32 23.73 64.36
C GLY A 158 140.78 23.83 64.43
N GLU A 159 140.24 24.98 64.82
CA GLU A 159 138.80 25.26 64.86
C GLU A 159 138.16 25.20 63.46
N ALA A 160 138.76 25.88 62.48
CA ALA A 160 138.32 25.82 61.08
C ALA A 160 138.37 24.39 60.52
N THR A 161 139.38 23.60 60.91
CA THR A 161 139.50 22.19 60.50
C THR A 161 138.38 21.33 61.11
N ALA A 162 137.97 21.61 62.34
CA ALA A 162 136.86 20.90 62.98
C ALA A 162 135.51 21.25 62.32
N GLU A 163 135.28 22.52 62.00
CA GLU A 163 134.09 22.99 61.29
C GLU A 163 134.01 22.40 59.86
N ILE A 164 135.13 22.39 59.12
CA ILE A 164 135.21 21.75 57.80
C ILE A 164 134.84 20.26 57.91
N LYS A 165 135.31 19.54 58.93
CA LYS A 165 134.95 18.13 59.14
C LYS A 165 133.47 17.94 59.45
N PHE A 166 132.87 18.84 60.22
CA PHE A 166 131.44 18.80 60.52
C PHE A 166 130.60 19.04 59.26
N LEU A 167 130.89 20.10 58.50
CA LEU A 167 130.23 20.40 57.23
C LEU A 167 130.44 19.29 56.19
N GLN A 168 131.61 18.63 56.18
CA GLN A 168 131.84 17.43 55.36
C GLN A 168 130.90 16.28 55.76
N GLY A 169 130.55 16.15 57.04
CA GLY A 169 129.53 15.23 57.54
C GLY A 169 128.13 15.56 57.00
N ASP A 170 127.67 16.79 57.19
CA ASP A 170 126.34 17.26 56.74
C ASP A 170 126.19 17.15 55.22
N VAL A 171 127.23 17.54 54.46
CA VAL A 171 127.23 17.40 53.00
C VAL A 171 127.13 15.94 52.59
N LYS A 172 127.80 15.02 53.30
CA LYS A 172 127.73 13.58 53.02
C LYS A 172 126.34 13.02 53.31
N GLU A 173 125.70 13.46 54.39
CA GLU A 173 124.32 13.08 54.73
C GLU A 173 123.32 13.62 53.69
N ALA A 174 123.39 14.91 53.36
CA ALA A 174 122.54 15.53 52.35
C ALA A 174 122.72 14.91 50.95
N LEU A 175 123.95 14.51 50.58
CA LEU A 175 124.20 13.78 49.33
C LEU A 175 123.59 12.37 49.37
N ASN A 176 123.56 11.72 50.53
CA ASN A 176 122.93 10.41 50.70
C ASN A 176 121.41 10.51 50.61
N ASP A 177 120.80 11.53 51.24
CA ASP A 177 119.35 11.79 51.17
C ASP A 177 118.92 12.15 49.74
N LYS A 178 119.68 13.01 49.06
CA LYS A 178 119.45 13.30 47.64
C LYS A 178 119.52 12.04 46.80
N ARG A 179 120.49 11.15 47.06
CA ARG A 179 120.62 9.88 46.34
C ARG A 179 119.42 8.95 46.59
N LEU A 180 118.94 8.86 47.83
CA LEU A 180 117.75 8.08 48.16
C LEU A 180 116.48 8.65 47.49
N ALA A 181 116.28 9.97 47.52
CA ALA A 181 115.15 10.63 46.87
C ALA A 181 115.15 10.44 45.35
N VAL A 182 116.33 10.45 44.71
CA VAL A 182 116.47 10.14 43.28
C VAL A 182 116.07 8.69 42.99
N ILE A 183 116.54 7.72 43.79
CA ILE A 183 116.16 6.31 43.66
C ILE A 183 114.65 6.11 43.85
N GLU A 184 114.05 6.80 44.83
CA GLU A 184 112.61 6.73 45.08
C GLU A 184 111.80 7.32 43.91
N ALA A 185 112.21 8.48 43.38
CA ALA A 185 111.57 9.09 42.21
C ALA A 185 111.69 8.21 40.96
N GLU A 186 112.83 7.55 40.75
CA GLU A 186 113.01 6.57 39.68
C GLU A 186 112.09 5.35 39.86
N ASN A 187 111.93 4.86 41.09
CA ASN A 187 111.00 3.77 41.40
C ASN A 187 109.54 4.17 41.14
N TYR A 188 109.11 5.39 41.50
CA TYR A 188 107.77 5.89 41.17
C TYR A 188 107.56 6.05 39.67
N ARG A 189 108.55 6.58 38.94
CA ARG A 189 108.49 6.66 37.47
C ARG A 189 108.36 5.28 36.83
N ARG A 190 109.09 4.29 37.33
CA ARG A 190 108.99 2.89 36.86
C ARG A 190 107.58 2.33 37.10
N LYS A 191 107.04 2.48 38.32
CA LYS A 191 105.67 2.04 38.65
C LYS A 191 104.61 2.74 37.81
N TYR A 192 104.74 4.05 37.57
CA TYR A 192 103.82 4.81 36.71
C TYR A 192 103.87 4.29 35.27
N LYS A 193 105.07 4.06 34.72
CA LYS A 193 105.24 3.51 33.37
C LYS A 193 104.62 2.11 33.25
N GLU A 194 104.88 1.22 34.22
CA GLU A 194 104.27 -0.11 34.26
C GLU A 194 102.73 -0.05 34.35
N ASN A 195 102.18 0.86 35.16
CA ASN A 195 100.73 1.02 35.27
C ASN A 195 100.11 1.64 34.03
N LYS A 196 100.79 2.59 33.37
CA LYS A 196 100.38 3.18 32.10
C LYS A 196 100.32 2.11 31.01
N GLU A 197 101.36 1.29 30.89
CA GLU A 197 101.39 0.16 29.94
C GLU A 197 100.29 -0.87 30.23
N LYS A 198 99.96 -1.13 31.51
CA LYS A 198 98.82 -2.00 31.89
C LYS A 198 97.48 -1.40 31.48
N LEU A 199 97.31 -0.09 31.66
CA LEU A 199 96.08 0.63 31.28
C LEU A 199 95.91 0.64 29.76
N GLU A 200 96.96 0.97 29.01
CA GLU A 200 96.95 0.95 27.54
C GLU A 200 96.62 -0.46 26.99
N LYS A 201 97.16 -1.51 27.61
CA LYS A 201 96.80 -2.91 27.27
C LYS A 201 95.35 -3.24 27.61
N ALA A 202 94.78 -2.68 28.68
CA ALA A 202 93.39 -2.89 29.06
C ALA A 202 92.43 -2.14 28.11
N ASP A 203 92.77 -0.90 27.76
CA ASP A 203 92.01 -0.09 26.79
C ASP A 203 92.04 -0.73 25.40
N PHE A 204 93.20 -1.21 24.94
CA PHE A 204 93.29 -1.94 23.68
C PHE A 204 92.38 -3.18 23.66
N LYS A 205 92.37 -3.98 24.74
CA LYS A 205 91.48 -5.15 24.87
C LYS A 205 90.00 -4.77 24.91
N ARG A 206 89.66 -3.68 25.59
CA ARG A 206 88.30 -3.15 25.65
C ARG A 206 87.84 -2.71 24.27
N ASP A 207 88.67 -1.96 23.55
CA ASP A 207 88.35 -1.45 22.22
C ASP A 207 88.24 -2.58 21.19
N GLU A 208 89.09 -3.61 21.28
CA GLU A 208 88.96 -4.85 20.50
C GLU A 208 87.64 -5.57 20.80
N ALA A 209 87.25 -5.69 22.07
CA ALA A 209 85.98 -6.30 22.46
C ALA A 209 84.76 -5.49 21.97
N VAL A 210 84.80 -4.16 22.08
CA VAL A 210 83.75 -3.26 21.58
C VAL A 210 83.65 -3.35 20.05
N ALA A 211 84.79 -3.41 19.34
CA ALA A 211 84.80 -3.59 17.89
C ALA A 211 84.17 -4.94 17.50
N LYS A 212 84.46 -6.01 18.24
CA LYS A 212 83.86 -7.33 18.01
C LYS A 212 82.34 -7.33 18.24
N VAL A 213 81.86 -6.74 19.34
CA VAL A 213 80.42 -6.62 19.63
C VAL A 213 79.72 -5.74 18.59
N THR A 214 80.33 -4.62 18.19
CA THR A 214 79.80 -3.73 17.15
C THR A 214 79.68 -4.46 15.82
N ARG A 215 80.67 -5.29 15.46
CA ARG A 215 80.63 -6.14 14.27
C ARG A 215 79.51 -7.18 14.34
N GLN A 216 79.39 -7.88 15.46
CA GLN A 216 78.31 -8.86 15.68
C GLN A 216 76.91 -8.21 15.60
N MET A 217 76.74 -7.01 16.17
CA MET A 217 75.48 -6.26 16.08
C MET A 217 75.17 -5.83 14.65
N LYS A 218 76.17 -5.40 13.86
CA LYS A 218 75.99 -5.07 12.44
C LYS A 218 75.64 -6.30 11.60
N GLU A 219 76.32 -7.42 11.84
CA GLU A 219 76.05 -8.70 11.15
C GLU A 219 74.66 -9.24 11.52
N ALA A 220 74.25 -9.19 12.79
CA ALA A 220 72.91 -9.57 13.24
C ALA A 220 71.82 -8.65 12.68
N ALA A 221 72.04 -7.33 12.63
CA ALA A 221 71.11 -6.39 12.02
C ALA A 221 70.97 -6.65 10.51
N ALA A 222 72.07 -6.92 9.79
CA ALA A 222 72.03 -7.27 8.38
C ALA A 222 71.27 -8.60 8.13
N ALA A 223 71.51 -9.61 8.96
CA ALA A 223 70.80 -10.89 8.89
C ALA A 223 69.28 -10.71 9.15
N HIS A 224 68.91 -9.92 10.16
CA HIS A 224 67.51 -9.62 10.46
C HIS A 224 66.82 -8.84 9.33
N VAL A 225 67.50 -7.88 8.71
CA VAL A 225 66.96 -7.17 7.54
C VAL A 225 66.75 -8.11 6.35
N LEU A 226 67.68 -9.05 6.12
CA LEU A 226 67.54 -10.04 5.05
C LEU A 226 66.37 -11.00 5.33
N ASP A 227 66.25 -11.52 6.55
CA ASP A 227 65.14 -12.39 6.95
C ASP A 227 63.78 -11.67 6.86
N LYS A 228 63.73 -10.40 7.27
CA LYS A 228 62.56 -9.54 7.07
C LYS A 228 62.23 -9.36 5.58
N GLN A 229 63.22 -9.11 4.71
CA GLN A 229 62.99 -8.98 3.28
C GLN A 229 62.50 -10.30 2.65
N GLN A 230 63.03 -11.44 3.09
CA GLN A 230 62.60 -12.77 2.62
C GLN A 230 61.17 -13.09 3.06
N SER A 231 60.82 -12.84 4.31
CA SER A 231 59.46 -13.02 4.81
C SER A 231 58.45 -12.06 4.16
N GLU A 232 58.81 -10.79 3.95
CA GLU A 232 57.98 -9.84 3.19
C GLU A 232 57.81 -10.27 1.72
N ALA A 233 58.86 -10.78 1.07
CA ALA A 233 58.77 -11.31 -0.29
C ALA A 233 57.86 -12.55 -0.34
N GLN A 234 57.96 -13.45 0.64
CA GLN A 234 57.10 -14.63 0.74
C GLN A 234 55.63 -14.24 0.93
N LEU A 235 55.34 -13.28 1.82
CA LEU A 235 53.98 -12.76 2.02
C LEU A 235 53.43 -12.09 0.76
N ARG A 236 54.25 -11.31 0.04
CA ARG A 236 53.85 -10.71 -1.24
C ARG A 236 53.53 -11.76 -2.30
N MET A 237 54.30 -12.84 -2.38
CA MET A 237 53.97 -13.95 -3.29
C MET A 237 52.66 -14.64 -2.90
N GLN A 238 52.43 -14.89 -1.60
CA GLN A 238 51.19 -15.50 -1.13
C GLN A 238 49.98 -14.60 -1.40
N LEU A 239 50.10 -13.29 -1.18
CA LEU A 239 49.07 -12.32 -1.55
C LEU A 239 48.78 -12.35 -3.05
N GLY A 240 49.81 -12.36 -3.90
CA GLY A 240 49.62 -12.46 -5.36
C GLY A 240 48.92 -13.76 -5.80
N VAL A 241 49.22 -14.90 -5.16
CA VAL A 241 48.52 -16.16 -5.41
C VAL A 241 47.04 -16.07 -4.99
N LEU A 242 46.75 -15.51 -3.81
CA LEU A 242 45.39 -15.35 -3.32
C LEU A 242 44.58 -14.36 -4.17
N GLU A 243 45.17 -13.24 -4.60
CA GLU A 243 44.55 -12.28 -5.51
C GLU A 243 44.22 -12.93 -6.86
N THR A 244 45.15 -13.72 -7.40
CA THR A 244 44.91 -14.48 -8.64
C THR A 244 43.78 -15.50 -8.45
N GLN A 245 43.71 -16.17 -7.29
CA GLN A 245 42.64 -17.10 -6.96
C GLN A 245 41.28 -16.40 -6.82
N ILE A 246 41.24 -15.22 -6.18
CA ILE A 246 40.02 -14.42 -6.05
C ILE A 246 39.54 -13.98 -7.44
N HIS A 247 40.43 -13.47 -8.29
CA HIS A 247 40.08 -13.08 -9.65
C HIS A 247 39.61 -14.26 -10.50
N ARG A 248 40.23 -15.44 -10.34
CA ARG A 248 39.77 -16.66 -10.99
C ARG A 248 38.36 -17.04 -10.53
N MET A 249 38.11 -17.08 -9.23
CA MET A 249 36.78 -17.42 -8.69
C MET A 249 35.73 -16.38 -9.09
N GLN A 250 36.07 -15.10 -9.13
CA GLN A 250 35.18 -14.05 -9.63
C GLN A 250 34.86 -14.25 -11.12
N GLY A 251 35.84 -14.61 -11.94
CA GLY A 251 35.63 -14.96 -13.35
C GLY A 251 34.75 -16.19 -13.54
N GLU A 252 34.98 -17.24 -12.74
CA GLU A 252 34.16 -18.46 -12.73
C GLU A 252 32.72 -18.18 -12.28
N HIS A 253 32.53 -17.39 -11.23
CA HIS A 253 31.20 -16.96 -10.76
C HIS A 253 30.50 -16.07 -11.79
N GLN A 254 31.20 -15.13 -12.42
CA GLN A 254 30.62 -14.29 -13.46
C GLN A 254 30.19 -15.11 -14.68
N ALA A 255 31.02 -16.08 -15.11
CA ALA A 255 30.67 -17.01 -16.18
C ALA A 255 29.48 -17.92 -15.80
N ALA A 256 29.40 -18.37 -14.55
CA ALA A 256 28.26 -19.15 -14.07
C ALA A 256 26.97 -18.31 -14.01
N LEU A 257 27.05 -17.04 -13.60
CA LEU A 257 25.91 -16.12 -13.61
C LEU A 257 25.42 -15.85 -15.03
N THR A 258 26.31 -15.53 -15.98
CA THR A 258 25.91 -15.32 -17.38
C THR A 258 25.32 -16.58 -18.00
N GLN A 259 25.85 -17.77 -17.68
CA GLN A 259 25.27 -19.04 -18.13
C GLN A 259 23.89 -19.28 -17.50
N LEU A 260 23.69 -18.94 -16.24
CA LEU A 260 22.39 -19.07 -15.57
C LEU A 260 21.36 -18.09 -16.14
N GLU A 261 21.76 -16.84 -16.38
CA GLU A 261 20.95 -15.82 -17.04
C GLU A 261 20.55 -16.26 -18.45
N ALA A 262 21.48 -16.80 -19.23
CA ALA A 262 21.19 -17.35 -20.56
C ALA A 262 20.20 -18.52 -20.50
N LYS A 263 20.36 -19.46 -19.55
CA LYS A 263 19.41 -20.56 -19.32
C LYS A 263 18.04 -20.07 -18.86
N HIS A 264 17.99 -19.03 -18.04
CA HIS A 264 16.72 -18.44 -17.61
C HIS A 264 16.03 -17.69 -18.75
N ALA A 265 16.78 -16.99 -19.60
CA ALA A 265 16.26 -16.34 -20.79
C ALA A 265 15.70 -17.37 -21.79
N GLU A 266 16.43 -18.47 -22.04
CA GLU A 266 15.97 -19.58 -22.90
C GLU A 266 14.69 -20.21 -22.35
N LYS A 267 14.64 -20.53 -21.05
CA LYS A 267 13.41 -21.07 -20.41
C LYS A 267 12.23 -20.09 -20.46
N LEU A 268 12.49 -18.79 -20.33
CA LEU A 268 11.46 -17.76 -20.41
C LEU A 268 10.93 -17.65 -21.85
N GLU A 269 11.80 -17.72 -22.85
CA GLU A 269 11.41 -17.76 -24.27
C GLU A 269 10.62 -19.04 -24.60
N GLU A 270 11.02 -20.20 -24.08
CA GLU A 270 10.28 -21.47 -24.20
C GLU A 270 8.89 -21.39 -23.57
N GLU A 271 8.76 -20.86 -22.34
CA GLU A 271 7.47 -20.69 -21.67
C GLU A 271 6.60 -19.62 -22.34
N GLU A 272 7.17 -18.53 -22.85
CA GLU A 272 6.44 -17.53 -23.64
C GLU A 272 5.94 -18.11 -24.96
N ALA A 273 6.77 -18.91 -25.66
CA ALA A 273 6.37 -19.60 -26.88
C ALA A 273 5.24 -20.61 -26.61
N LYS A 274 5.36 -21.38 -25.53
CA LYS A 274 4.32 -22.32 -25.09
C LYS A 274 3.03 -21.60 -24.71
N HIS A 275 3.10 -20.57 -23.88
CA HIS A 275 1.94 -19.77 -23.49
C HIS A 275 1.28 -19.08 -24.69
N LYS A 276 2.05 -18.65 -25.70
CA LYS A 276 1.52 -18.10 -26.95
C LYS A 276 0.78 -19.17 -27.76
N VAL A 277 1.30 -20.40 -27.82
CA VAL A 277 0.60 -21.53 -28.45
C VAL A 277 -0.66 -21.88 -27.66
N ASP A 278 -0.58 -22.03 -26.34
CA ASP A 278 -1.71 -22.37 -25.47
C ASP A 278 -2.85 -21.32 -25.56
N LYS A 279 -2.49 -20.03 -25.59
CA LYS A 279 -3.46 -18.94 -25.77
C LYS A 279 -4.11 -18.99 -27.14
N LYS A 280 -3.35 -19.33 -28.19
CA LYS A 280 -3.89 -19.48 -29.54
C LYS A 280 -4.82 -20.71 -29.61
N THR A 281 -4.41 -21.86 -29.07
CA THR A 281 -5.26 -23.05 -29.06
C THR A 281 -6.54 -22.84 -28.26
N LEU A 282 -6.47 -22.13 -27.12
CA LEU A 282 -7.65 -21.77 -26.34
C LEU A 282 -8.56 -20.79 -27.09
N HIS A 283 -7.99 -19.81 -27.80
CA HIS A 283 -8.76 -18.90 -28.64
C HIS A 283 -9.46 -19.67 -29.76
N ASP A 284 -8.74 -20.52 -30.49
CA ASP A 284 -9.28 -21.34 -31.58
C ASP A 284 -10.37 -22.32 -31.08
N GLU A 285 -10.24 -22.85 -29.86
CA GLU A 285 -11.26 -23.70 -29.21
C GLU A 285 -12.51 -22.88 -28.84
N LYS A 286 -12.33 -21.69 -28.25
CA LYS A 286 -13.44 -20.81 -27.87
C LYS A 286 -14.15 -20.21 -29.08
N GLU A 287 -13.42 -19.94 -30.15
CA GLU A 287 -14.00 -19.48 -31.42
C GLU A 287 -14.86 -20.58 -32.05
N ARG A 288 -14.40 -21.84 -32.06
CA ARG A 288 -15.24 -22.98 -32.46
C ARG A 288 -16.48 -23.15 -31.59
N GLU A 289 -16.36 -23.03 -30.26
CA GLU A 289 -17.51 -23.12 -29.35
C GLU A 289 -18.52 -21.98 -29.61
N ILE A 290 -18.03 -20.77 -29.92
CA ILE A 290 -18.88 -19.64 -30.31
C ILE A 290 -19.59 -19.93 -31.64
N ASP A 291 -18.88 -20.43 -32.65
CA ASP A 291 -19.47 -20.78 -33.95
C ASP A 291 -20.52 -21.88 -33.81
N GLU A 292 -20.25 -22.94 -33.03
CA GLU A 292 -21.23 -24.00 -32.73
C GLU A 292 -22.49 -23.45 -32.03
N ILE A 293 -22.33 -22.51 -31.10
CA ILE A 293 -23.45 -21.84 -30.42
C ILE A 293 -24.21 -20.94 -31.40
N ILE A 294 -23.52 -20.23 -32.29
CA ILE A 294 -24.15 -19.39 -33.32
C ILE A 294 -24.97 -20.27 -34.27
N ASP A 295 -24.38 -21.34 -34.81
CA ASP A 295 -25.08 -22.28 -35.70
C ASP A 295 -26.29 -22.92 -35.02
N ALA A 296 -26.15 -23.33 -33.74
CA ALA A 296 -27.25 -23.86 -32.95
C ALA A 296 -28.35 -22.82 -32.73
N HIS A 297 -27.99 -21.58 -32.36
CA HIS A 297 -28.95 -20.49 -32.19
C HIS A 297 -29.61 -20.06 -33.51
N GLU A 298 -28.90 -20.10 -34.63
CA GLU A 298 -29.45 -19.82 -35.96
C GLU A 298 -30.44 -20.92 -36.38
N ALA A 299 -30.09 -22.19 -36.15
CA ALA A 299 -31.00 -23.31 -36.37
C ALA A 299 -32.26 -23.22 -35.48
N GLU A 300 -32.09 -22.92 -34.19
CA GLU A 300 -33.21 -22.68 -33.27
C GLU A 300 -34.05 -21.46 -33.70
N ALA A 301 -33.41 -20.38 -34.16
CA ALA A 301 -34.09 -19.19 -34.64
C ALA A 301 -34.91 -19.48 -35.91
N GLU A 302 -34.41 -20.29 -36.85
CA GLU A 302 -35.18 -20.72 -38.02
C GLU A 302 -36.35 -21.64 -37.64
N ILE A 303 -36.14 -22.57 -36.70
CA ILE A 303 -37.24 -23.41 -36.17
C ILE A 303 -38.31 -22.53 -35.50
N LEU A 304 -37.89 -21.54 -34.69
CA LEU A 304 -38.81 -20.61 -34.04
C LEU A 304 -39.48 -19.68 -35.04
N LYS A 305 -38.81 -19.22 -36.10
CA LYS A 305 -39.43 -18.44 -37.17
C LYS A 305 -40.48 -19.27 -37.90
N GLU A 306 -40.19 -20.53 -38.22
CA GLU A 306 -41.17 -21.41 -38.87
C GLU A 306 -42.34 -21.69 -37.95
N LYS A 307 -42.09 -21.93 -36.66
CA LYS A 307 -43.15 -22.10 -35.65
C LYS A 307 -43.97 -20.82 -35.45
N ILE A 308 -43.34 -19.64 -35.49
CA ILE A 308 -44.07 -18.35 -35.49
C ILE A 308 -44.87 -18.20 -36.77
N ARG A 309 -44.38 -18.66 -37.92
CA ARG A 309 -45.08 -18.59 -39.21
C ARG A 309 -46.26 -19.56 -39.24
N GLU A 310 -46.11 -20.76 -38.71
CA GLU A 310 -47.16 -21.76 -38.48
C GLU A 310 -48.18 -21.24 -37.48
N LEU A 311 -47.75 -20.80 -36.29
CA LEU A 311 -48.63 -20.20 -35.29
C LEU A 311 -49.29 -18.92 -35.79
N ALA A 312 -48.63 -18.10 -36.61
CA ALA A 312 -49.24 -16.93 -37.22
C ALA A 312 -50.24 -17.33 -38.31
N SER A 313 -49.98 -18.39 -39.08
CA SER A 313 -50.93 -18.97 -40.02
C SER A 313 -52.15 -19.54 -39.30
N ASP A 314 -51.94 -20.25 -38.18
CA ASP A 314 -52.99 -20.77 -37.32
C ASP A 314 -53.74 -19.65 -36.60
N LEU A 315 -53.03 -18.61 -36.14
CA LEU A 315 -53.67 -17.44 -35.56
C LEU A 315 -54.47 -16.73 -36.64
N ILE A 316 -53.96 -16.57 -37.87
CA ILE A 316 -54.69 -15.95 -38.98
C ILE A 316 -55.89 -16.79 -39.40
N SER A 317 -55.81 -18.13 -39.34
CA SER A 317 -56.92 -19.03 -39.65
C SER A 317 -57.95 -19.13 -38.51
N GLN A 318 -57.55 -18.92 -37.25
CA GLN A 318 -58.43 -18.91 -36.07
C GLN A 318 -58.87 -17.49 -35.63
N THR A 319 -58.28 -16.42 -36.15
CA THR A 319 -58.58 -15.04 -35.70
C THR A 319 -59.89 -14.46 -36.23
N ASP A 320 -60.60 -15.15 -37.12
CA ASP A 320 -61.97 -14.74 -37.46
C ASP A 320 -63.00 -15.19 -36.38
N ASP A 321 -62.63 -16.10 -35.47
CA ASP A 321 -63.58 -16.74 -34.54
C ASP A 321 -63.98 -15.88 -33.33
N PHE A 322 -63.20 -14.85 -32.99
CA PHE A 322 -63.53 -13.91 -31.91
C PHE A 322 -63.60 -12.47 -32.40
N ARG A 323 -64.59 -12.20 -33.25
CA ARG A 323 -65.00 -10.83 -33.56
C ARG A 323 -65.32 -10.08 -32.25
N PRO A 324 -64.71 -8.90 -32.02
CA PRO A 324 -65.06 -8.04 -30.88
C PRO A 324 -66.57 -7.82 -30.79
N ALA A 325 -67.11 -7.71 -29.57
CA ALA A 325 -68.51 -7.37 -29.40
C ALA A 325 -68.87 -6.11 -30.19
N THR A 326 -69.98 -6.14 -30.92
CA THR A 326 -70.48 -4.96 -31.64
C THR A 326 -70.93 -3.88 -30.64
N ASP A 327 -71.00 -2.63 -31.09
CA ASP A 327 -71.57 -1.53 -30.28
C ASP A 327 -72.93 -1.90 -29.68
N GLN A 328 -73.77 -2.60 -30.46
CA GLN A 328 -75.08 -3.08 -30.03
C GLN A 328 -74.96 -4.16 -28.95
N ALA A 329 -74.02 -5.09 -29.07
CA ALA A 329 -73.78 -6.11 -28.04
C ALA A 329 -73.28 -5.48 -26.72
N LEU A 330 -72.35 -4.53 -26.79
CA LEU A 330 -71.87 -3.79 -25.60
C LEU A 330 -73.00 -3.01 -24.93
N ARG A 331 -73.84 -2.34 -25.73
CA ARG A 331 -75.04 -1.64 -25.26
C ARG A 331 -76.02 -2.57 -24.57
N ILE A 332 -76.34 -3.71 -25.18
CA ILE A 332 -77.27 -4.70 -24.60
C ILE A 332 -76.71 -5.26 -23.30
N LYS A 333 -75.42 -5.63 -23.24
CA LYS A 333 -74.80 -6.14 -22.01
C LYS A 333 -74.84 -5.14 -20.86
N LEU A 334 -74.53 -3.86 -21.11
CA LEU A 334 -74.61 -2.84 -20.06
C LEU A 334 -76.05 -2.61 -19.60
N LEU A 335 -77.01 -2.57 -20.53
CA LEU A 335 -78.42 -2.40 -20.17
C LEU A 335 -78.96 -3.60 -19.39
N ASP A 336 -78.58 -4.83 -19.75
CA ASP A 336 -78.91 -6.02 -18.96
C ASP A 336 -78.29 -5.96 -17.56
N LEU A 337 -77.00 -5.60 -17.46
CA LEU A 337 -76.32 -5.41 -16.18
C LEU A 337 -77.01 -4.34 -15.32
N ARG A 338 -77.35 -3.20 -15.92
CA ARG A 338 -78.09 -2.12 -15.28
C ARG A 338 -79.45 -2.61 -14.77
N ASN A 339 -80.19 -3.37 -15.58
CA ASN A 339 -81.49 -3.91 -15.19
C ASN A 339 -81.39 -4.93 -14.04
N ARG A 340 -80.38 -5.81 -14.06
CA ARG A 340 -80.12 -6.75 -12.96
C ARG A 340 -79.78 -6.03 -11.66
N ILE A 341 -78.93 -4.99 -11.73
CA ILE A 341 -78.61 -4.15 -10.56
C ILE A 341 -79.86 -3.41 -10.08
N LYS A 342 -80.66 -2.83 -11.00
CA LYS A 342 -81.94 -2.20 -10.67
C LYS A 342 -82.86 -3.17 -9.92
N ASN A 343 -82.93 -4.43 -10.34
CA ASN A 343 -83.75 -5.45 -9.69
C ASN A 343 -83.29 -5.76 -8.26
N ILE A 344 -81.99 -6.00 -8.02
CA ILE A 344 -81.52 -6.33 -6.66
C ILE A 344 -81.55 -5.13 -5.70
N THR A 345 -81.63 -3.90 -6.21
CA THR A 345 -81.64 -2.66 -5.42
C THR A 345 -83.03 -2.06 -5.22
N VAL A 346 -84.09 -2.72 -5.69
CA VAL A 346 -85.47 -2.29 -5.37
C VAL A 346 -85.70 -2.48 -3.87
N PRO A 347 -86.29 -1.49 -3.16
CA PRO A 347 -86.53 -1.59 -1.71
C PRO A 347 -87.28 -2.85 -1.27
N ASN A 348 -88.24 -3.32 -2.09
CA ASN A 348 -88.97 -4.58 -1.87
C ASN A 348 -88.07 -5.82 -1.83
N ASN A 349 -86.96 -5.82 -2.57
CA ASN A 349 -86.02 -6.94 -2.59
C ASN A 349 -85.03 -6.90 -1.42
N LEU A 350 -84.97 -5.79 -0.71
CA LEU A 350 -84.09 -5.55 0.43
C LEU A 350 -84.84 -5.52 1.77
N HIS A 351 -86.15 -5.82 1.77
CA HIS A 351 -87.05 -5.66 2.93
C HIS A 351 -87.04 -4.25 3.54
N LEU A 352 -86.67 -3.24 2.77
CA LEU A 352 -86.65 -1.85 3.20
C LEU A 352 -88.05 -1.25 2.96
N ARG A 353 -88.81 -0.98 4.03
CA ARG A 353 -90.09 -0.27 3.91
C ARG A 353 -89.85 1.22 3.64
N LEU A 354 -90.33 1.70 2.48
CA LEU A 354 -90.43 3.12 2.16
C LEU A 354 -91.61 3.70 2.94
N ASP A 355 -91.39 4.73 3.77
CA ASP A 355 -92.50 5.40 4.44
C ASP A 355 -93.31 6.22 3.42
N GLY A 356 -94.54 5.78 3.19
CA GLY A 356 -95.46 6.39 2.26
C GLY A 356 -96.07 7.63 2.88
N GLY A 357 -95.48 8.80 2.61
CA GLY A 357 -95.98 10.11 3.00
C GLY A 357 -97.51 10.21 3.07
N GLY A 358 -98.02 10.21 4.30
CA GLY A 358 -99.37 10.60 4.66
C GLY A 358 -99.34 12.02 5.23
N LYS A 359 -100.04 12.94 4.58
CA LYS A 359 -100.41 14.24 5.15
C LYS A 359 -101.13 14.00 6.48
N GLY A 360 -100.59 14.49 7.60
CA GLY A 360 -101.17 14.28 8.93
C GLY A 360 -100.57 15.17 10.01
N ASN A 361 -100.90 16.46 9.95
CA ASN A 361 -101.16 17.40 11.04
C ASN A 361 -100.60 17.13 12.46
N GLY A 362 -99.70 18.03 12.91
CA GLY A 362 -99.71 18.62 14.26
C GLY A 362 -99.11 17.84 15.44
N GLY A 363 -98.14 18.45 16.13
CA GLY A 363 -97.80 18.09 17.53
C GLY A 363 -96.34 18.34 17.90
N GLU A 364 -96.08 19.48 18.54
CA GLU A 364 -94.80 19.89 19.12
C GLU A 364 -94.36 19.07 20.35
N GLY A 365 -93.05 19.10 20.62
CA GLY A 365 -92.41 18.71 21.89
C GLY A 365 -91.64 17.38 21.78
N GLY A 366 -90.40 17.23 22.22
CA GLY A 366 -89.53 18.02 23.10
C GLY A 366 -88.34 17.10 23.47
N ALA A 367 -87.20 17.72 23.77
CA ALA A 367 -85.87 17.12 23.87
C ALA A 367 -85.67 16.06 24.99
N ASN A 368 -84.66 15.19 24.77
CA ASN A 368 -83.74 14.49 25.71
C ASN A 368 -83.57 13.02 25.28
N ALA A 369 -82.44 12.34 25.44
CA ALA A 369 -81.06 12.65 25.78
C ALA A 369 -80.30 11.30 25.60
N ALA A 370 -78.98 11.38 25.46
CA ALA A 370 -78.05 10.28 25.31
C ALA A 370 -78.24 9.12 26.31
N ASN A 371 -78.05 7.88 25.86
CA ASN A 371 -77.06 6.99 26.49
C ASN A 371 -76.71 5.79 25.59
N GLY A 372 -75.44 5.40 25.60
CA GLY A 372 -74.91 4.24 24.90
C GLY A 372 -75.25 2.92 25.61
N GLY A 373 -75.14 1.82 24.86
CA GLY A 373 -75.27 0.48 25.37
C GLY A 373 -75.19 -0.55 24.25
N ASP A 374 -74.02 -1.18 24.12
CA ASP A 374 -73.83 -2.40 23.35
C ASP A 374 -74.85 -3.47 23.78
N SER A 375 -75.62 -4.00 22.84
CA SER A 375 -76.11 -5.38 22.95
C SER A 375 -76.56 -5.91 21.59
N ASN A 376 -75.77 -6.88 21.17
CA ASN A 376 -76.05 -7.87 20.15
C ASN A 376 -77.35 -8.61 20.50
N ALA A 377 -78.45 -8.38 19.76
CA ALA A 377 -79.62 -9.26 19.81
C ALA A 377 -80.52 -9.05 18.58
N ALA A 378 -80.69 -10.12 17.83
CA ALA A 378 -81.67 -10.28 16.77
C ALA A 378 -83.08 -9.91 17.25
N GLY A 379 -83.78 -9.07 16.47
CA GLY A 379 -85.19 -8.72 16.72
C GLY A 379 -85.50 -7.26 16.39
N GLY A 380 -85.34 -6.84 15.14
CA GLY A 380 -85.58 -5.44 14.73
C GLY A 380 -86.85 -5.30 13.91
N GLY A 381 -87.95 -4.90 14.56
CA GLY A 381 -89.18 -4.44 13.91
C GLY A 381 -88.91 -3.28 12.95
N ALA A 382 -89.67 -3.26 11.86
CA ALA A 382 -89.48 -2.39 10.69
C ALA A 382 -89.64 -0.89 10.99
N SER A 383 -88.52 -0.21 11.23
CA SER A 383 -88.41 1.26 11.23
C SER A 383 -87.74 1.72 9.93
N ALA A 384 -88.20 2.84 9.37
CA ALA A 384 -87.67 3.41 8.12
C ALA A 384 -86.16 3.66 8.23
N LEU A 385 -85.41 3.30 7.17
CA LEU A 385 -83.97 3.54 7.10
C LEU A 385 -83.72 5.04 6.91
N HIS A 386 -83.55 5.78 8.01
CA HIS A 386 -83.30 7.22 7.99
C HIS A 386 -81.83 7.59 7.74
N GLN A 387 -80.91 6.64 7.84
CA GLN A 387 -79.48 6.88 7.65
C GLN A 387 -78.75 5.60 7.23
N LEU A 388 -77.87 5.70 6.24
CA LEU A 388 -76.86 4.67 5.94
C LEU A 388 -75.59 4.98 6.77
N PRO A 389 -74.74 3.97 7.04
CA PRO A 389 -73.40 4.20 7.58
C PRO A 389 -72.67 5.29 6.80
N ALA A 390 -71.93 6.15 7.50
CA ALA A 390 -71.30 7.34 6.91
C ALA A 390 -70.28 7.03 5.79
N ASP A 391 -69.75 5.81 5.74
CA ASP A 391 -68.88 5.34 4.67
C ASP A 391 -69.64 4.87 3.41
N LEU A 392 -70.90 4.48 3.56
CA LEU A 392 -71.80 4.14 2.44
C LEU A 392 -72.57 5.36 1.93
N ASP A 393 -72.84 6.34 2.78
CA ASP A 393 -73.44 7.62 2.39
C ASP A 393 -72.64 8.82 2.95
N PRO A 394 -71.42 9.05 2.46
CA PRO A 394 -70.58 10.16 2.93
C PRO A 394 -71.17 11.53 2.60
N THR A 395 -72.10 11.58 1.65
CA THR A 395 -72.74 12.83 1.26
C THR A 395 -73.94 13.14 2.14
N GLY A 396 -74.57 12.15 2.77
CA GLY A 396 -75.89 12.30 3.41
C GLY A 396 -77.03 12.38 2.39
N PHE A 397 -76.92 11.69 1.25
CA PHE A 397 -77.94 11.57 0.21
C PHE A 397 -79.28 11.10 0.77
N VAL A 398 -79.27 10.04 1.61
CA VAL A 398 -80.48 9.48 2.21
C VAL A 398 -81.13 10.48 3.15
N ALA A 399 -80.34 11.25 3.89
CA ALA A 399 -80.85 12.31 4.76
C ALA A 399 -81.45 13.48 3.98
N ARG A 400 -80.94 13.78 2.78
CA ARG A 400 -81.43 14.87 1.91
C ARG A 400 -82.70 14.50 1.14
N HIS A 401 -82.71 13.37 0.47
CA HIS A 401 -83.77 12.97 -0.45
C HIS A 401 -84.79 12.02 0.19
N GLY A 402 -84.47 11.49 1.36
CA GLY A 402 -85.32 10.56 2.10
C GLY A 402 -85.28 9.14 1.55
N SER A 403 -86.07 8.28 2.17
CA SER A 403 -86.10 6.85 1.85
C SER A 403 -86.61 6.56 0.44
N ARG A 404 -87.48 7.42 -0.13
CA ARG A 404 -88.07 7.23 -1.48
C ARG A 404 -87.03 7.09 -2.58
N ASP A 405 -85.91 7.81 -2.45
CA ASP A 405 -84.83 7.81 -3.44
C ASP A 405 -83.66 6.88 -3.06
N LEU A 406 -83.82 6.09 -2.00
CA LEU A 406 -82.79 5.16 -1.52
C LEU A 406 -82.29 4.20 -2.61
N GLN A 407 -83.18 3.76 -3.51
CA GLN A 407 -82.81 2.88 -4.62
C GLN A 407 -81.69 3.45 -5.51
N TYR A 408 -81.57 4.77 -5.64
CA TYR A 408 -80.57 5.40 -6.50
C TYR A 408 -79.17 5.29 -5.88
N ILE A 409 -79.01 5.59 -4.59
CA ILE A 409 -77.73 5.42 -3.90
C ILE A 409 -77.32 3.94 -3.81
N LEU A 410 -78.29 3.04 -3.62
CA LEU A 410 -78.01 1.60 -3.61
C LEU A 410 -77.45 1.10 -4.95
N ARG A 411 -78.01 1.58 -6.07
CA ARG A 411 -77.47 1.29 -7.41
C ARG A 411 -76.06 1.84 -7.56
N GLY A 412 -75.84 3.10 -7.18
CA GLY A 412 -74.52 3.73 -7.21
C GLY A 412 -73.48 2.96 -6.40
N LEU A 413 -73.83 2.46 -5.22
CA LEU A 413 -72.95 1.65 -4.37
C LEU A 413 -72.56 0.32 -5.02
N VAL A 414 -73.52 -0.42 -5.58
CA VAL A 414 -73.23 -1.66 -6.31
C VAL A 414 -72.35 -1.39 -7.53
N TRP A 415 -72.64 -0.32 -8.27
CA TRP A 415 -71.81 0.10 -9.39
C TRP A 415 -70.38 0.47 -8.97
N ASN A 416 -70.19 1.17 -7.86
CA ASN A 416 -68.86 1.52 -7.36
C ASN A 416 -68.02 0.27 -7.10
N VAL A 417 -68.60 -0.79 -6.50
CA VAL A 417 -67.89 -2.06 -6.30
C VAL A 417 -67.48 -2.69 -7.63
N LEU A 418 -68.40 -2.76 -8.61
CA LEU A 418 -68.11 -3.34 -9.93
C LEU A 418 -67.07 -2.52 -10.72
N VAL A 419 -67.17 -1.19 -10.68
CA VAL A 419 -66.23 -0.27 -11.32
C VAL A 419 -64.83 -0.43 -10.73
N SER A 420 -64.70 -0.39 -9.40
CA SER A 420 -63.41 -0.63 -8.74
C SER A 420 -62.85 -2.03 -9.00
N ALA A 421 -63.72 -3.04 -9.17
CA ALA A 421 -63.30 -4.41 -9.39
C ALA A 421 -62.79 -4.68 -10.81
N PHE A 422 -63.52 -4.24 -11.85
CA PHE A 422 -63.25 -4.65 -13.24
C PHE A 422 -62.82 -3.51 -14.16
N PHE A 423 -63.04 -2.26 -13.75
CA PHE A 423 -62.79 -1.06 -14.56
C PHE A 423 -61.81 -0.10 -13.88
N SER A 424 -61.08 -0.56 -12.86
CA SER A 424 -60.06 0.23 -12.14
C SER A 424 -58.85 0.60 -12.99
N ALA A 425 -58.57 -0.17 -14.04
CA ALA A 425 -57.63 0.18 -15.10
C ALA A 425 -58.37 0.19 -16.44
N PRO A 426 -58.06 1.16 -17.33
CA PRO A 426 -58.78 1.35 -18.58
C PRO A 426 -58.53 0.19 -19.55
N PHE A 427 -59.31 0.16 -20.63
CA PHE A 427 -59.09 -0.74 -21.76
C PHE A 427 -59.03 -2.23 -21.39
N GLY A 428 -59.81 -2.63 -20.38
CA GLY A 428 -59.90 -4.01 -19.92
C GLY A 428 -58.81 -4.47 -18.95
N PHE A 429 -57.75 -3.70 -18.69
CA PHE A 429 -56.67 -4.11 -17.77
C PHE A 429 -57.13 -4.30 -16.31
N GLY A 430 -58.32 -3.84 -15.95
CA GLY A 430 -58.92 -4.06 -14.64
C GLY A 430 -59.58 -5.43 -14.45
N PHE A 431 -59.70 -6.27 -15.48
CA PHE A 431 -60.51 -7.51 -15.39
C PHE A 431 -60.00 -8.55 -14.38
N LEU A 432 -58.71 -8.49 -14.01
CA LEU A 432 -58.09 -9.33 -12.97
C LEU A 432 -58.03 -8.65 -11.59
N GLY A 433 -58.74 -7.54 -11.42
CA GLY A 433 -58.85 -6.82 -10.16
C GLY A 433 -58.04 -5.52 -10.08
N PRO A 434 -58.28 -4.72 -9.03
CA PRO A 434 -57.55 -3.49 -8.78
C PRO A 434 -56.09 -3.73 -8.38
N GLU A 435 -55.26 -2.71 -8.52
CA GLU A 435 -53.82 -2.81 -8.23
C GLU A 435 -53.56 -3.13 -6.76
N SER A 436 -54.43 -2.63 -5.89
CA SER A 436 -54.41 -2.84 -4.45
C SER A 436 -54.48 -4.31 -4.03
N GLN A 437 -55.08 -5.19 -4.84
CA GLN A 437 -55.22 -6.62 -4.51
C GLN A 437 -53.99 -7.45 -4.85
N ARG A 438 -52.94 -6.87 -5.48
CA ARG A 438 -51.71 -7.56 -5.89
C ARG A 438 -51.96 -8.91 -6.57
N ASN A 439 -53.00 -9.00 -7.41
CA ASN A 439 -53.31 -10.24 -8.12
C ASN A 439 -52.11 -10.60 -9.03
N PRO A 440 -51.49 -11.79 -8.85
CA PRO A 440 -50.32 -12.19 -9.63
C PRO A 440 -50.61 -12.21 -11.13
N GLY A 441 -51.83 -12.58 -11.55
CA GLY A 441 -52.24 -12.53 -12.94
C GLY A 441 -52.26 -11.13 -13.53
N ARG A 442 -52.70 -10.14 -12.74
CA ARG A 442 -52.63 -8.73 -13.17
C ARG A 442 -51.17 -8.27 -13.31
N GLN A 443 -50.28 -8.68 -12.40
CA GLN A 443 -48.87 -8.31 -12.48
C GLN A 443 -48.20 -8.91 -13.73
N GLN A 444 -48.47 -10.18 -14.04
CA GLN A 444 -47.98 -10.81 -15.26
C GLN A 444 -48.53 -10.12 -16.52
N LEU A 445 -49.82 -9.76 -16.54
CA LEU A 445 -50.41 -9.01 -17.65
C LEU A 445 -49.73 -7.65 -17.86
N LEU A 446 -49.48 -6.91 -16.76
CA LEU A 446 -48.78 -5.62 -16.82
C LEU A 446 -47.30 -5.80 -17.19
N GLU A 447 -46.67 -6.91 -16.83
CA GLU A 447 -45.30 -7.22 -17.24
C GLU A 447 -45.21 -7.51 -18.74
N ILE A 448 -46.18 -8.22 -19.32
CA ILE A 448 -46.30 -8.41 -20.78
C ILE A 448 -46.46 -7.05 -21.46
N HIS A 449 -47.36 -6.20 -20.95
CA HIS A 449 -47.55 -4.83 -21.44
C HIS A 449 -46.25 -4.01 -21.41
N ARG A 450 -45.57 -3.98 -20.25
CA ARG A 450 -44.30 -3.24 -20.06
C ARG A 450 -43.17 -3.78 -20.94
N SER A 451 -43.08 -5.10 -21.09
CA SER A 451 -42.08 -5.74 -21.95
C SER A 451 -42.30 -5.39 -23.41
N TRP A 452 -43.57 -5.40 -23.84
CA TRP A 452 -43.91 -4.98 -25.19
C TRP A 452 -43.64 -3.50 -25.42
N ILE A 453 -43.96 -2.59 -24.49
CA ILE A 453 -43.62 -1.17 -24.60
C ILE A 453 -42.10 -1.00 -24.80
N ARG A 454 -41.27 -1.70 -24.01
CA ARG A 454 -39.80 -1.64 -24.15
C ARG A 454 -39.31 -2.11 -25.51
N LEU A 455 -39.98 -3.12 -26.10
CA LEU A 455 -39.68 -3.58 -27.45
C LEU A 455 -40.15 -2.57 -28.52
N TYR A 456 -41.33 -1.99 -28.32
CA TYR A 456 -41.97 -1.06 -29.25
C TYR A 456 -41.25 0.30 -29.33
N GLU A 457 -40.80 0.85 -28.19
CA GLU A 457 -40.08 2.13 -28.13
C GLU A 457 -38.57 1.99 -28.44
N GLY A 458 -38.06 0.76 -28.55
CA GLY A 458 -36.63 0.47 -28.58
C GLY A 458 -35.96 0.72 -27.21
N GLN A 459 -34.71 0.27 -27.01
CA GLN A 459 -33.97 0.44 -25.75
C GLN A 459 -33.70 1.92 -25.33
N GLN A 460 -34.31 2.91 -26.00
CA GLN A 460 -34.24 4.30 -25.57
C GLN A 460 -35.05 4.48 -24.28
N SER A 461 -34.36 4.92 -23.24
CA SER A 461 -34.90 5.22 -21.92
C SER A 461 -36.24 5.95 -22.00
N TYR A 462 -37.32 5.29 -21.54
CA TYR A 462 -38.67 5.80 -21.29
C TYR A 462 -38.88 7.26 -21.76
N ARG A 463 -39.22 7.47 -23.04
CA ARG A 463 -39.59 8.81 -23.53
C ARG A 463 -40.88 9.34 -22.90
N TYR A 464 -41.63 8.47 -22.22
CA TYR A 464 -42.85 8.80 -21.46
C TYR A 464 -42.68 8.70 -19.93
N ALA A 465 -41.46 8.72 -19.38
CA ALA A 465 -41.20 8.68 -17.92
C ALA A 465 -41.91 9.78 -17.10
N HIS A 466 -42.55 10.76 -17.75
CA HIS A 466 -43.31 11.83 -17.10
C HIS A 466 -44.82 11.81 -17.36
N ASP A 467 -45.36 10.89 -18.18
CA ASP A 467 -46.81 10.71 -18.27
C ASP A 467 -47.24 9.80 -17.11
N THR A 468 -48.08 10.33 -16.21
CA THR A 468 -48.58 9.62 -15.01
C THR A 468 -49.50 8.44 -15.35
N ASP A 469 -49.83 8.24 -16.62
CA ASP A 469 -50.75 7.21 -17.12
C ASP A 469 -49.98 6.11 -17.90
N GLU A 470 -49.77 4.94 -17.25
CA GLU A 470 -49.14 3.73 -17.84
C GLU A 470 -49.84 3.24 -19.14
N PHE A 471 -51.07 3.70 -19.39
CA PHE A 471 -51.89 3.31 -20.53
C PHE A 471 -52.05 4.42 -21.58
N ALA A 472 -51.34 5.56 -21.42
CA ALA A 472 -51.47 6.73 -22.29
C ALA A 472 -51.26 6.42 -23.78
N MET A 473 -50.36 5.48 -24.08
CA MET A 473 -50.05 5.07 -25.46
C MET A 473 -51.28 4.51 -26.20
N TYR A 474 -52.19 3.80 -25.52
CA TYR A 474 -53.42 3.28 -26.14
C TYR A 474 -54.40 4.39 -26.54
N ARG A 475 -54.23 5.61 -26.02
CA ARG A 475 -55.02 6.76 -26.46
C ARG A 475 -54.54 7.35 -27.79
N ARG A 476 -53.26 7.13 -28.11
CA ARG A 476 -52.54 7.83 -29.20
C ARG A 476 -52.15 6.90 -30.35
N ASP A 477 -51.99 5.61 -30.09
CA ASP A 477 -51.42 4.66 -31.06
C ASP A 477 -52.41 3.54 -31.44
N TYR A 478 -52.71 3.44 -32.73
CA TYR A 478 -53.57 2.40 -33.29
C TYR A 478 -52.93 1.01 -33.23
N ASN A 479 -51.62 0.89 -33.46
CA ASN A 479 -50.91 -0.40 -33.41
C ASN A 479 -50.87 -0.95 -31.98
N ALA A 480 -50.70 -0.08 -30.99
CA ALA A 480 -50.83 -0.45 -29.58
C ALA A 480 -52.24 -1.02 -29.29
N ASN A 481 -53.30 -0.35 -29.76
CA ASN A 481 -54.67 -0.85 -29.60
C ASN A 481 -54.91 -2.19 -30.31
N LYS A 482 -54.31 -2.39 -31.50
CA LYS A 482 -54.39 -3.64 -32.25
C LYS A 482 -53.76 -4.79 -31.47
N LEU A 483 -52.60 -4.58 -30.86
CA LEU A 483 -51.98 -5.59 -30.01
C LEU A 483 -52.82 -5.88 -28.76
N ARG A 484 -53.25 -4.84 -28.03
CA ARG A 484 -54.10 -5.01 -26.85
C ARG A 484 -55.30 -5.87 -27.20
N SER A 485 -56.01 -5.52 -28.27
CA SER A 485 -57.14 -6.29 -28.77
C SER A 485 -56.79 -7.76 -29.00
N ALA A 486 -55.66 -8.06 -29.66
CA ALA A 486 -55.21 -9.42 -29.91
C ALA A 486 -54.90 -10.20 -28.61
N ILE A 487 -54.21 -9.57 -27.65
CA ILE A 487 -53.92 -10.16 -26.33
C ILE A 487 -55.22 -10.50 -25.61
N PHE A 488 -56.17 -9.57 -25.53
CA PHE A 488 -57.44 -9.83 -24.84
C PHE A 488 -58.33 -10.84 -25.58
N GLN A 489 -58.27 -10.89 -26.92
CA GLN A 489 -58.95 -11.93 -27.70
C GLN A 489 -58.44 -13.34 -27.35
N SER A 490 -57.13 -13.49 -27.10
CA SER A 490 -56.55 -14.76 -26.65
C SER A 490 -57.03 -15.20 -25.26
N PHE A 491 -57.46 -14.26 -24.41
CA PHE A 491 -57.93 -14.57 -23.06
C PHE A 491 -59.39 -15.01 -23.05
N LEU A 492 -60.22 -14.49 -23.95
CA LEU A 492 -61.65 -14.83 -24.02
C LEU A 492 -61.96 -16.34 -23.97
N PRO A 493 -61.36 -17.20 -24.82
CA PRO A 493 -61.68 -18.63 -24.80
C PRO A 493 -61.22 -19.32 -23.52
N VAL A 494 -60.15 -18.83 -22.89
CA VAL A 494 -59.59 -19.40 -21.66
C VAL A 494 -60.45 -19.00 -20.45
N VAL A 495 -60.91 -17.76 -20.41
CA VAL A 495 -61.71 -17.22 -19.29
C VAL A 495 -63.18 -17.61 -19.40
N PHE A 496 -63.73 -17.69 -20.62
CA PHE A 496 -65.12 -18.04 -20.91
C PHE A 496 -65.20 -19.25 -21.88
N PRO A 497 -64.79 -20.45 -21.44
CA PRO A 497 -64.72 -21.63 -22.30
C PRO A 497 -66.07 -22.05 -22.87
N GLU A 498 -67.17 -21.82 -22.13
CA GLU A 498 -68.53 -22.10 -22.60
C GLU A 498 -68.89 -21.32 -23.86
N LYS A 499 -68.38 -20.09 -24.01
CA LYS A 499 -68.64 -19.28 -25.21
C LYS A 499 -67.79 -19.71 -26.39
N ALA A 500 -66.59 -20.20 -26.14
CA ALA A 500 -65.77 -20.86 -27.16
C ALA A 500 -66.49 -22.11 -27.68
N ALA A 501 -67.04 -22.93 -26.79
CA ALA A 501 -67.81 -24.12 -27.15
C ALA A 501 -69.13 -23.79 -27.86
N ALA A 502 -69.90 -22.80 -27.38
CA ALA A 502 -71.18 -22.42 -27.98
C ALA A 502 -71.03 -21.82 -29.40
N ARG A 503 -69.94 -21.11 -29.68
CA ARG A 503 -69.66 -20.59 -31.03
C ARG A 503 -69.15 -21.68 -31.99
N GLN A 504 -68.38 -22.65 -31.49
CA GLN A 504 -68.05 -23.86 -32.28
C GLN A 504 -69.30 -24.67 -32.63
N GLN A 505 -70.28 -24.76 -31.73
CA GLN A 505 -71.55 -25.45 -32.00
C GLN A 505 -72.46 -24.69 -32.97
N GLN A 506 -72.45 -23.35 -32.99
CA GLN A 506 -73.22 -22.56 -33.98
C GLN A 506 -72.70 -22.67 -35.43
N MET A 507 -71.44 -23.08 -35.62
CA MET A 507 -70.89 -23.36 -36.96
C MET A 507 -71.03 -24.82 -37.39
N GLY A 508 -71.38 -25.73 -36.46
CA GLY A 508 -71.62 -27.16 -36.74
C GLY A 508 -73.03 -27.49 -37.24
N SER A 509 -73.95 -26.51 -37.34
CA SER A 509 -75.36 -26.73 -37.69
C SER A 509 -75.80 -26.02 -38.98
N ALA A 510 -74.90 -25.82 -39.94
CA ALA A 510 -75.28 -25.51 -41.31
C ALA A 510 -75.33 -26.81 -42.13
N PRO A 511 -76.50 -27.24 -42.67
CA PRO A 511 -76.55 -28.37 -43.57
C PRO A 511 -76.03 -27.91 -44.93
N SER A 512 -74.85 -28.36 -45.31
CA SER A 512 -74.35 -28.26 -46.69
C SER A 512 -73.65 -29.56 -47.02
N SER A 513 -74.42 -30.42 -47.66
CA SER A 513 -74.00 -31.57 -48.45
C SER A 513 -72.91 -31.18 -49.45
N ASP A 514 -71.72 -31.75 -49.34
CA ASP A 514 -71.19 -32.66 -50.36
C ASP A 514 -69.88 -33.33 -49.92
N HIS A 515 -69.80 -34.62 -50.26
CA HIS A 515 -68.73 -35.56 -49.95
C HIS A 515 -67.41 -35.20 -50.65
N GLN A 516 -66.30 -35.20 -49.92
CA GLN A 516 -65.14 -36.00 -50.38
C GLN A 516 -64.20 -36.39 -49.24
N GLN A 517 -63.90 -37.68 -49.23
CA GLN A 517 -63.11 -38.45 -48.28
C GLN A 517 -61.60 -38.19 -48.42
N GLN A 518 -60.86 -38.22 -47.30
CA GLN A 518 -59.65 -39.04 -47.06
C GLN A 518 -59.07 -38.65 -45.70
N GLN A 519 -59.31 -39.45 -44.65
CA GLN A 519 -58.55 -40.62 -44.22
C GLN A 519 -57.21 -40.29 -43.54
N THR A 520 -57.23 -40.46 -42.21
CA THR A 520 -56.11 -40.64 -41.30
C THR A 520 -55.37 -41.94 -41.59
N LEU A 521 -54.02 -41.91 -41.62
CA LEU A 521 -53.20 -43.11 -41.46
C LEU A 521 -51.97 -42.82 -40.60
N THR A 522 -51.76 -43.71 -39.63
CA THR A 522 -50.60 -43.84 -38.76
C THR A 522 -49.63 -44.88 -39.32
N LEU A 523 -48.42 -44.90 -38.74
CA LEU A 523 -47.39 -45.95 -38.74
C LEU A 523 -46.42 -46.08 -39.94
N GLN A 524 -45.13 -45.91 -39.59
CA GLN A 524 -44.04 -46.88 -39.80
C GLN A 524 -44.05 -47.71 -41.10
N GLN A 525 -43.10 -47.42 -42.01
CA GLN A 525 -42.06 -48.33 -42.54
C GLN A 525 -41.46 -47.76 -43.85
N LEU A 526 -40.12 -47.71 -43.90
CA LEU A 526 -39.27 -47.28 -45.04
C LEU A 526 -39.43 -48.19 -46.28
N PRO A 527 -38.96 -47.76 -47.48
CA PRO A 527 -37.62 -48.19 -47.96
C PRO A 527 -36.76 -47.07 -48.61
N PRO A 528 -35.44 -47.32 -48.87
CA PRO A 528 -34.38 -46.30 -48.98
C PRO A 528 -34.04 -45.82 -50.42
N LEU A 529 -33.29 -44.71 -50.49
CA LEU A 529 -32.75 -44.02 -51.69
C LEU A 529 -31.84 -44.87 -52.59
N PRO A 530 -31.65 -44.42 -53.84
CA PRO A 530 -30.33 -44.44 -54.48
C PRO A 530 -29.84 -43.05 -54.92
N SER A 531 -28.52 -42.90 -54.81
CA SER A 531 -27.68 -41.74 -55.10
C SER A 531 -27.29 -41.64 -56.59
N THR A 532 -27.25 -40.42 -57.14
CA THR A 532 -26.45 -40.01 -58.32
C THR A 532 -26.35 -38.48 -58.27
N GLN A 533 -25.26 -37.86 -57.80
CA GLN A 533 -23.98 -37.58 -58.49
C GLN A 533 -24.13 -36.96 -59.88
N ASN A 534 -24.12 -35.62 -59.96
CA ASN A 534 -23.18 -34.86 -60.80
C ASN A 534 -23.25 -33.34 -60.52
N GLN A 535 -22.06 -32.77 -60.40
CA GLN A 535 -21.71 -31.38 -60.07
C GLN A 535 -21.25 -30.67 -61.38
N PRO A 536 -20.69 -29.44 -61.34
CA PRO A 536 -21.31 -28.11 -61.38
C PRO A 536 -21.05 -27.36 -62.72
N HIS A 537 -21.57 -26.14 -62.91
CA HIS A 537 -20.83 -24.95 -63.36
C HIS A 537 -21.74 -23.68 -63.37
N PRO A 538 -21.16 -22.47 -63.16
CA PRO A 538 -21.88 -21.24 -62.76
C PRO A 538 -22.15 -20.27 -63.94
N GLY A 539 -23.06 -19.30 -63.75
CA GLY A 539 -23.29 -18.24 -64.73
C GLY A 539 -24.34 -17.20 -64.32
N ASP A 540 -23.83 -16.07 -63.83
CA ASP A 540 -24.30 -14.68 -63.93
C ASP A 540 -25.78 -14.34 -64.19
N ALA A 541 -26.35 -13.57 -63.25
CA ALA A 541 -27.25 -12.46 -63.56
C ALA A 541 -26.97 -11.30 -62.59
N SER A 542 -26.24 -10.31 -63.08
CA SER A 542 -25.89 -9.04 -62.45
C SER A 542 -26.94 -7.97 -62.73
N TRP A 543 -27.17 -7.04 -61.79
CA TRP A 543 -27.46 -5.62 -62.08
C TRP A 543 -26.83 -4.70 -61.00
N PRO A 544 -26.35 -3.49 -61.36
CA PRO A 544 -25.17 -2.85 -60.75
C PRO A 544 -25.44 -1.47 -60.11
N GLY A 545 -24.44 -0.92 -59.41
CA GLY A 545 -24.40 0.51 -59.06
C GLY A 545 -23.36 0.93 -58.00
N GLN A 546 -22.08 0.99 -58.38
CA GLN A 546 -20.98 1.61 -57.62
C GLN A 546 -20.99 3.14 -57.75
N TYR A 547 -20.52 3.85 -56.71
CA TYR A 547 -19.57 5.00 -56.72
C TYR A 547 -19.23 5.30 -55.23
N GLN A 548 -18.04 5.67 -54.76
CA GLN A 548 -16.63 5.56 -55.15
C GLN A 548 -15.83 6.00 -53.89
N ALA A 549 -14.65 5.42 -53.66
CA ALA A 549 -13.81 5.69 -52.51
C ALA A 549 -13.08 7.06 -52.57
N PHE A 550 -12.79 7.66 -51.42
CA PHE A 550 -11.80 8.72 -51.26
C PHE A 550 -10.88 8.41 -50.07
N GLN A 551 -9.57 8.56 -50.29
CA GLN A 551 -8.46 8.41 -49.33
C GLN A 551 -7.52 9.64 -49.48
N PRO A 552 -6.49 9.84 -48.63
CA PRO A 552 -6.45 10.87 -47.60
C PRO A 552 -5.44 12.03 -47.87
N GLY A 553 -5.54 13.14 -47.12
CA GLY A 553 -4.55 14.22 -47.14
C GLY A 553 -4.72 15.19 -45.96
N GLY A 554 -3.64 15.41 -45.20
CA GLY A 554 -3.63 16.02 -43.87
C GLY A 554 -3.65 17.56 -43.81
N GLY A 555 -3.68 18.07 -42.56
CA GLY A 555 -3.58 19.51 -42.29
C GLY A 555 -3.96 19.89 -40.85
N GLN A 556 -2.94 19.93 -39.99
CA GLN A 556 -2.84 20.31 -38.58
C GLN A 556 -3.75 21.46 -38.07
N SER A 557 -4.30 21.30 -36.86
CA SER A 557 -4.12 22.25 -35.74
C SER A 557 -4.74 21.69 -34.44
N ALA A 558 -3.98 21.78 -33.35
CA ALA A 558 -4.30 21.41 -31.96
C ALA A 558 -3.79 22.56 -31.05
N PRO A 559 -3.86 22.53 -29.70
CA PRO A 559 -4.67 21.80 -28.70
C PRO A 559 -5.30 22.82 -27.68
N PRO A 560 -5.53 22.65 -26.34
CA PRO A 560 -4.76 21.94 -25.28
C PRO A 560 -5.60 21.01 -24.34
N PRO A 561 -4.97 20.31 -23.37
CA PRO A 561 -5.49 19.09 -22.75
C PRO A 561 -6.10 19.30 -21.35
N TYR A 562 -7.04 18.43 -20.97
CA TYR A 562 -7.46 18.25 -19.57
C TYR A 562 -7.52 16.78 -19.20
N SER A 563 -6.66 16.42 -18.26
CA SER A 563 -6.60 15.16 -17.53
C SER A 563 -7.80 15.04 -16.59
N ALA A 564 -8.52 13.91 -16.64
CA ALA A 564 -9.22 13.36 -15.47
C ALA A 564 -9.48 11.87 -15.67
N SER A 565 -8.73 11.08 -14.93
CA SER A 565 -8.90 9.66 -14.68
C SER A 565 -10.29 9.37 -14.11
N GLY A 566 -11.05 8.54 -14.81
CA GLY A 566 -12.31 7.99 -14.32
C GLY A 566 -12.68 6.78 -15.17
N SER A 567 -12.18 5.61 -14.78
CA SER A 567 -12.56 4.34 -15.40
C SER A 567 -14.09 4.23 -15.42
N PRO A 568 -14.71 3.89 -16.56
CA PRO A 568 -16.14 3.60 -16.56
C PRO A 568 -16.39 2.42 -15.63
N PRO A 569 -17.46 2.44 -14.81
CA PRO A 569 -17.81 1.28 -14.02
C PRO A 569 -18.03 0.09 -14.96
N PRO A 570 -17.63 -1.13 -14.57
CA PRO A 570 -17.93 -2.31 -15.36
C PRO A 570 -19.45 -2.39 -15.53
N PRO A 571 -19.94 -2.91 -16.68
CA PRO A 571 -21.36 -3.13 -16.85
C PRO A 571 -21.87 -3.96 -15.66
N PRO A 572 -23.07 -3.67 -15.13
CA PRO A 572 -23.65 -4.53 -14.10
C PRO A 572 -23.63 -5.96 -14.64
N PRO A 573 -23.35 -6.96 -13.79
CA PRO A 573 -23.35 -8.35 -14.23
C PRO A 573 -24.65 -8.58 -14.96
N ARG A 574 -24.57 -9.12 -16.19
CA ARG A 574 -25.73 -9.64 -16.90
C ARG A 574 -26.41 -10.59 -15.92
N ARG A 575 -27.43 -10.11 -15.22
CA ARG A 575 -28.45 -10.99 -14.67
C ARG A 575 -28.99 -11.65 -15.91
N SER A 576 -28.68 -12.93 -16.02
CA SER A 576 -29.36 -13.88 -16.86
C SER A 576 -30.86 -13.66 -16.62
N ALA A 577 -31.48 -12.81 -17.42
CA ALA A 577 -32.91 -12.89 -17.70
C ALA A 577 -33.02 -14.05 -18.69
N VAL A 578 -32.79 -15.24 -18.13
CA VAL A 578 -33.11 -16.51 -18.74
C VAL A 578 -34.62 -16.52 -18.92
N ASN A 579 -35.03 -16.64 -20.18
CA ASN A 579 -36.15 -17.43 -20.65
C ASN A 579 -37.32 -17.60 -19.68
N SER A 580 -38.27 -16.66 -19.73
CA SER A 580 -39.62 -16.89 -19.21
C SER A 580 -40.63 -16.76 -20.35
N LEU A 581 -40.38 -17.39 -21.50
CA LEU A 581 -41.39 -17.54 -22.55
C LEU A 581 -41.05 -18.69 -23.53
N SER A 582 -40.59 -19.82 -23.01
CA SER A 582 -40.54 -21.12 -23.71
C SER A 582 -39.84 -22.16 -22.83
N GLY A 583 -40.56 -23.20 -22.41
CA GLY A 583 -39.99 -24.25 -21.56
C GLY A 583 -41.01 -24.99 -20.69
N PHE A 584 -42.27 -25.12 -21.13
CA PHE A 584 -43.26 -25.95 -20.45
C PHE A 584 -43.31 -27.34 -21.10
N MET A 585 -42.19 -28.07 -21.07
CA MET A 585 -42.11 -29.53 -21.26
C MET A 585 -40.80 -30.03 -20.64
N GLY A 586 -40.85 -30.42 -19.37
CA GLY A 586 -39.71 -30.99 -18.65
C GLY A 586 -40.02 -31.13 -17.17
N GLY A 587 -40.20 -32.37 -16.71
CA GLY A 587 -40.78 -32.71 -15.41
C GLY A 587 -40.00 -32.21 -14.19
N GLY A 588 -40.75 -31.78 -13.18
CA GLY A 588 -40.29 -31.49 -11.83
C GLY A 588 -41.47 -30.97 -11.00
N GLY A 589 -41.86 -31.69 -9.95
CA GLY A 589 -43.10 -31.48 -9.19
C GLY A 589 -43.17 -30.19 -8.37
N GLY A 590 -43.31 -29.05 -9.05
CA GLY A 590 -43.79 -27.79 -8.48
C GLY A 590 -45.27 -27.60 -8.83
N SER A 591 -46.06 -27.09 -7.90
CA SER A 591 -47.48 -26.80 -8.13
C SER A 591 -47.63 -25.95 -9.40
N ALA A 592 -48.36 -26.43 -10.40
CA ALA A 592 -48.65 -25.66 -11.61
C ALA A 592 -49.22 -24.30 -11.19
N GLU A 593 -48.57 -23.21 -11.60
CA GLU A 593 -49.08 -21.87 -11.31
C GLU A 593 -50.52 -21.76 -11.84
N PRO A 594 -51.46 -21.23 -11.04
CA PRO A 594 -52.84 -21.06 -11.49
C PRO A 594 -52.87 -20.17 -12.73
N GLY A 595 -53.39 -20.67 -13.85
CA GLY A 595 -53.51 -19.89 -15.08
C GLY A 595 -54.52 -18.74 -14.99
N ILE A 596 -54.59 -17.91 -16.04
CA ILE A 596 -55.42 -16.70 -16.09
C ILE A 596 -56.91 -16.95 -15.77
N ALA A 597 -57.46 -18.10 -16.18
CA ALA A 597 -58.83 -18.50 -15.85
C ALA A 597 -59.05 -18.67 -14.35
N ALA A 598 -58.07 -19.24 -13.64
CA ALA A 598 -58.15 -19.46 -12.20
C ALA A 598 -58.09 -18.13 -11.44
N TRP A 599 -57.17 -17.22 -11.82
CA TRP A 599 -57.10 -15.88 -11.24
C TRP A 599 -58.36 -15.07 -11.49
N HIS A 600 -58.92 -15.13 -12.71
CA HIS A 600 -60.17 -14.46 -13.03
C HIS A 600 -61.35 -15.00 -12.19
N ARG A 601 -61.44 -16.33 -12.03
CA ARG A 601 -62.49 -16.95 -11.22
C ARG A 601 -62.39 -16.54 -9.75
N GLN A 602 -61.20 -16.60 -9.17
CA GLN A 602 -60.94 -16.17 -7.78
C GLN A 602 -61.31 -14.70 -7.58
N HIS A 603 -60.99 -13.83 -8.55
CA HIS A 603 -61.37 -12.43 -8.50
C HIS A 603 -62.90 -12.26 -8.53
N CYS A 604 -63.61 -12.95 -9.43
CA CYS A 604 -65.06 -12.91 -9.47
C CYS A 604 -65.70 -13.38 -8.15
N GLU A 605 -65.21 -14.47 -7.56
CA GLU A 605 -65.68 -14.99 -6.26
C GLU A 605 -65.47 -13.97 -5.12
N SER A 606 -64.32 -13.28 -5.11
CA SER A 606 -64.06 -12.20 -4.17
C SER A 606 -65.06 -11.06 -4.33
N VAL A 607 -65.36 -10.63 -5.57
CA VAL A 607 -66.28 -9.52 -5.84
C VAL A 607 -67.72 -9.90 -5.48
N VAL A 608 -68.14 -11.15 -5.75
CA VAL A 608 -69.45 -11.67 -5.30
C VAL A 608 -69.57 -11.54 -3.79
N THR A 609 -68.53 -11.92 -3.05
CA THR A 609 -68.50 -11.82 -1.59
C THR A 609 -68.62 -10.37 -1.13
N SER A 610 -67.90 -9.44 -1.78
CA SER A 610 -67.99 -8.01 -1.46
C SER A 610 -69.38 -7.42 -1.70
N ILE A 611 -70.05 -7.76 -2.81
CA ILE A 611 -71.41 -7.26 -3.09
C ILE A 611 -72.42 -7.86 -2.11
N LYS A 612 -72.32 -9.15 -1.77
CA LYS A 612 -73.19 -9.77 -0.76
C LYS A 612 -73.04 -9.09 0.60
N GLN A 613 -71.80 -8.89 1.05
CA GLN A 613 -71.51 -8.16 2.29
C GLN A 613 -72.04 -6.73 2.27
N LEU A 614 -71.93 -6.02 1.13
CA LEU A 614 -72.49 -4.69 0.97
C LEU A 614 -74.01 -4.69 1.15
N LEU A 615 -74.72 -5.62 0.48
CA LEU A 615 -76.18 -5.73 0.57
C LEU A 615 -76.61 -6.10 2.00
N ASP A 616 -75.95 -7.05 2.64
CA ASP A 616 -76.25 -7.46 4.01
C ASP A 616 -75.99 -6.33 5.01
N ARG A 617 -74.93 -5.54 4.80
CA ARG A 617 -74.64 -4.38 5.65
C ARG A 617 -75.68 -3.28 5.50
N ILE A 618 -76.23 -3.09 4.30
CA ILE A 618 -77.30 -2.13 4.02
C ILE A 618 -78.62 -2.59 4.66
N THR A 619 -78.90 -3.88 4.64
CA THR A 619 -80.19 -4.43 5.12
C THR A 619 -80.17 -4.92 6.57
N GLY A 620 -79.01 -4.92 7.23
CA GLY A 620 -78.86 -5.54 8.55
C GLY A 620 -79.05 -7.07 8.51
N TYR A 621 -78.52 -7.73 7.48
CA TYR A 621 -78.64 -9.17 7.20
C TYR A 621 -80.05 -9.64 6.85
N ALA A 622 -80.90 -8.74 6.36
CA ALA A 622 -82.26 -9.03 5.92
C ALA A 622 -82.42 -9.08 4.38
N THR A 623 -81.32 -9.21 3.62
CA THR A 623 -81.36 -9.31 2.15
C THR A 623 -82.13 -10.55 1.70
N ARG A 624 -83.06 -10.42 0.75
CA ARG A 624 -83.78 -11.60 0.22
C ARG A 624 -82.80 -12.59 -0.44
N PRO A 625 -83.03 -13.90 -0.30
CA PRO A 625 -82.19 -14.92 -0.93
C PRO A 625 -82.15 -14.77 -2.45
N ASP A 626 -83.27 -14.46 -3.10
CA ASP A 626 -83.35 -14.23 -4.55
C ASP A 626 -82.39 -13.12 -5.02
N ALA A 627 -82.22 -12.06 -4.22
CA ALA A 627 -81.32 -10.96 -4.53
C ALA A 627 -79.85 -11.39 -4.40
N LEU A 628 -79.52 -12.18 -3.38
CA LEU A 628 -78.17 -12.74 -3.17
C LEU A 628 -77.82 -13.80 -4.23
N GLU A 629 -78.79 -14.55 -4.72
CA GLU A 629 -78.65 -15.55 -5.78
C GLU A 629 -78.39 -14.92 -7.16
N ALA A 630 -78.88 -13.69 -7.39
CA ALA A 630 -78.62 -12.94 -8.62
C ALA A 630 -77.21 -12.32 -8.68
N VAL A 631 -76.51 -12.15 -7.55
CA VAL A 631 -75.20 -11.47 -7.47
C VAL A 631 -74.12 -12.12 -8.36
N PRO A 632 -73.92 -13.45 -8.38
CA PRO A 632 -72.92 -14.08 -9.25
C PRO A 632 -73.13 -13.75 -10.74
N ALA A 633 -74.38 -13.71 -11.20
CA ALA A 633 -74.68 -13.38 -12.60
C ALA A 633 -74.39 -11.91 -12.92
N ILE A 634 -74.62 -10.99 -11.97
CA ILE A 634 -74.25 -9.57 -12.09
C ILE A 634 -72.74 -9.42 -12.21
N VAL A 635 -71.98 -10.10 -11.34
CA VAL A 635 -70.51 -10.05 -11.34
C VAL A 635 -69.94 -10.63 -12.62
N ASN A 636 -70.42 -11.79 -13.07
CA ASN A 636 -69.96 -12.41 -14.31
C ASN A 636 -70.22 -11.53 -15.54
N LEU A 637 -71.39 -10.88 -15.60
CA LEU A 637 -71.72 -9.98 -16.70
C LEU A 637 -70.85 -8.71 -16.69
N ALA A 638 -70.52 -8.17 -15.51
CA ALA A 638 -69.60 -7.05 -15.36
C ALA A 638 -68.16 -7.42 -15.73
N ALA A 639 -67.69 -8.59 -15.30
CA ALA A 639 -66.38 -9.13 -15.64
C ALA A 639 -66.25 -9.35 -17.16
N GLU A 640 -67.28 -9.93 -17.78
CA GLU A 640 -67.34 -10.11 -19.22
C GLU A 640 -67.34 -8.78 -19.97
N LEU A 641 -68.07 -7.78 -19.48
CA LEU A 641 -68.03 -6.44 -20.07
C LEU A 641 -66.64 -5.81 -19.94
N GLY A 642 -65.96 -6.00 -18.81
CA GLY A 642 -64.60 -5.53 -18.57
C GLY A 642 -63.58 -6.12 -19.54
N ILE A 643 -63.60 -7.45 -19.75
CA ILE A 643 -62.66 -8.09 -20.71
C ILE A 643 -62.96 -7.64 -22.15
N GLU A 644 -64.23 -7.47 -22.50
CA GLU A 644 -64.66 -7.03 -23.83
C GLU A 644 -64.15 -5.63 -24.17
N PHE A 645 -63.95 -4.75 -23.18
CA PHE A 645 -63.33 -3.44 -23.42
C PHE A 645 -61.88 -3.57 -23.90
N GLY A 646 -61.15 -4.58 -23.43
CA GLY A 646 -59.79 -4.86 -23.88
C GLY A 646 -59.72 -5.48 -25.27
N VAL A 647 -60.74 -6.28 -25.62
CA VAL A 647 -60.91 -6.93 -26.93
C VAL A 647 -61.16 -5.92 -28.05
N GLN A 648 -61.75 -4.76 -27.75
CA GLN A 648 -61.97 -3.73 -28.76
C GLN A 648 -60.65 -3.14 -29.26
N ARG A 649 -60.55 -2.87 -30.57
CA ARG A 649 -59.48 -2.03 -31.12
C ARG A 649 -59.76 -0.53 -30.92
N ALA A 650 -61.03 -0.17 -30.85
CA ALA A 650 -61.41 1.16 -30.39
C ALA A 650 -61.18 1.28 -28.87
N GLN A 651 -61.03 2.51 -28.40
CA GLN A 651 -60.98 2.81 -26.97
C GLN A 651 -62.41 2.77 -26.43
N VAL A 652 -62.75 1.76 -25.64
CA VAL A 652 -64.04 1.70 -24.96
C VAL A 652 -63.80 1.83 -23.47
N TRP A 653 -64.57 2.72 -22.83
CA TRP A 653 -64.49 2.96 -21.39
C TRP A 653 -65.84 3.37 -20.81
N LEU A 654 -65.90 3.39 -19.48
CA LEU A 654 -67.05 3.91 -18.74
C LEU A 654 -66.95 5.43 -18.60
N VAL A 655 -68.08 6.11 -18.80
CA VAL A 655 -68.23 7.54 -18.47
C VAL A 655 -68.95 7.64 -17.13
N MET A 656 -68.33 8.35 -16.20
CA MET A 656 -68.76 8.48 -14.80
C MET A 656 -68.44 9.89 -14.31
N PRO A 657 -69.44 10.76 -14.16
CA PRO A 657 -69.21 12.10 -13.66
C PRO A 657 -69.00 12.09 -12.15
N GLN A 658 -68.26 13.06 -11.66
CA GLN A 658 -68.04 13.29 -10.24
C GLN A 658 -69.22 14.03 -9.61
N ARG A 659 -69.40 13.87 -8.29
CA ARG A 659 -70.36 14.69 -7.55
C ARG A 659 -69.99 16.17 -7.66
N ASN A 660 -71.00 17.02 -7.83
CA ASN A 660 -70.92 18.45 -8.13
C ASN A 660 -70.41 18.81 -9.52
N GLU A 661 -70.09 17.83 -10.38
CA GLU A 661 -69.77 18.11 -11.78
C GLU A 661 -71.01 18.61 -12.51
N LEU A 662 -70.83 19.60 -13.39
CA LEU A 662 -71.87 20.10 -14.27
C LEU A 662 -71.77 19.35 -15.59
N VAL A 663 -72.76 18.52 -15.89
CA VAL A 663 -72.83 17.72 -17.12
C VAL A 663 -74.02 18.15 -17.96
N GLN A 664 -73.92 18.07 -19.28
CA GLN A 664 -75.05 18.37 -20.16
C GLN A 664 -75.85 17.11 -20.45
N ALA A 665 -77.16 17.18 -20.22
CA ALA A 665 -78.11 16.16 -20.64
C ALA A 665 -78.01 15.97 -22.16
N GLY A 666 -77.83 14.73 -22.61
CA GLY A 666 -77.59 14.42 -24.00
C GLY A 666 -77.13 12.98 -24.21
N PRO A 667 -76.34 12.70 -25.27
CA PRO A 667 -75.95 11.33 -25.62
C PRO A 667 -75.14 10.61 -24.53
N GLU A 668 -74.34 11.33 -23.74
CA GLU A 668 -73.46 10.76 -22.71
C GLU A 668 -74.07 10.76 -21.30
N TYR A 669 -75.03 11.65 -21.01
CA TYR A 669 -75.61 11.83 -19.68
C TYR A 669 -77.11 11.98 -19.76
N GLN A 670 -77.84 11.29 -18.89
CA GLN A 670 -79.29 11.34 -18.79
C GLN A 670 -79.72 11.48 -17.33
N ASP A 671 -80.74 12.29 -17.08
CA ASP A 671 -81.40 12.42 -15.78
C ASP A 671 -82.16 11.12 -15.43
N CYS A 672 -81.85 10.51 -14.28
CA CYS A 672 -82.50 9.29 -13.82
C CYS A 672 -83.92 9.49 -13.27
N LEU A 673 -84.34 10.73 -12.98
CA LEU A 673 -85.67 11.08 -12.46
C LEU A 673 -86.73 11.17 -13.56
N GLY A 674 -86.33 11.09 -14.84
CA GLY A 674 -87.28 10.96 -15.94
C GLY A 674 -87.89 12.26 -16.43
N GLY A 675 -87.10 13.33 -16.55
CA GLY A 675 -87.37 14.35 -17.57
C GLY A 675 -87.34 13.67 -18.95
N GLY A 676 -88.54 13.43 -19.52
CA GLY A 676 -88.81 12.97 -20.88
C GLY A 676 -88.33 11.58 -21.28
N SER A 677 -88.86 10.53 -20.64
CA SER A 677 -88.98 9.20 -21.28
C SER A 677 -90.45 8.83 -21.43
N GLY A 678 -91.13 9.55 -22.32
CA GLY A 678 -92.44 9.20 -22.86
C GLY A 678 -92.44 9.61 -24.33
N ALA A 679 -92.82 8.68 -25.20
CA ALA A 679 -92.97 8.89 -26.63
C ALA A 679 -93.76 10.17 -26.96
N SER A 680 -93.05 11.26 -27.25
CA SER A 680 -93.61 12.50 -27.76
C SER A 680 -92.66 13.05 -28.81
N ASP A 681 -93.13 13.09 -30.05
CA ASP A 681 -92.49 13.64 -31.25
C ASP A 681 -92.27 15.18 -31.16
N SER A 682 -91.69 15.66 -30.07
CA SER A 682 -91.29 17.06 -29.92
C SER A 682 -89.80 17.15 -29.61
N ASN A 683 -89.01 17.26 -30.69
CA ASN A 683 -87.59 17.58 -30.67
C ASN A 683 -87.30 18.84 -29.79
N ASP A 684 -86.12 18.84 -29.16
CA ASP A 684 -85.32 20.03 -28.80
C ASP A 684 -85.44 20.71 -27.42
N LYS A 685 -86.15 20.19 -26.40
CA LYS A 685 -86.23 20.92 -25.10
C LYS A 685 -85.52 20.32 -23.88
N GLU A 686 -85.11 19.07 -23.90
CA GLU A 686 -84.39 18.47 -22.76
C GLU A 686 -82.92 18.14 -23.04
N HIS A 687 -82.54 18.07 -24.32
CA HIS A 687 -81.14 17.91 -24.71
C HIS A 687 -80.44 19.27 -24.59
N GLY A 688 -79.32 19.30 -23.87
CA GLY A 688 -78.55 20.52 -23.58
C GLY A 688 -78.82 21.16 -22.22
N ARG A 689 -79.71 20.60 -21.38
CA ARG A 689 -79.88 21.08 -20.00
C ARG A 689 -78.64 20.74 -19.17
N ASP A 690 -78.08 21.73 -18.49
CA ASP A 690 -77.02 21.51 -17.50
C ASP A 690 -77.60 20.81 -16.25
N LEU A 691 -77.06 19.65 -15.92
CA LEU A 691 -77.36 18.85 -14.74
C LEU A 691 -76.17 18.93 -13.79
N LYS A 692 -76.41 19.44 -12.57
CA LYS A 692 -75.42 19.35 -11.50
C LYS A 692 -75.55 17.99 -10.83
N VAL A 693 -74.53 17.15 -10.91
CA VAL A 693 -74.60 15.74 -10.45
C VAL A 693 -74.55 15.67 -8.92
N ASP A 694 -75.58 15.13 -8.27
CA ASP A 694 -75.49 14.75 -6.84
C ASP A 694 -74.95 13.32 -6.70
N LEU A 695 -75.44 12.40 -7.54
CA LEU A 695 -75.06 10.99 -7.51
C LEU A 695 -75.02 10.39 -8.93
N MET A 696 -73.97 9.61 -9.22
CA MET A 696 -73.94 8.74 -10.40
C MET A 696 -74.68 7.44 -10.09
N VAL A 697 -75.82 7.22 -10.75
CA VAL A 697 -76.71 6.07 -10.50
C VAL A 697 -76.25 4.85 -11.28
N SER A 698 -75.81 5.06 -12.51
CA SER A 698 -75.18 4.02 -13.31
C SER A 698 -74.27 4.62 -14.39
N PRO A 699 -73.15 3.98 -14.71
CA PRO A 699 -72.20 4.49 -15.69
C PRO A 699 -72.76 4.46 -17.12
N GLY A 700 -72.21 5.30 -17.97
CA GLY A 700 -72.38 5.27 -19.42
C GLY A 700 -71.24 4.51 -20.11
N ILE A 701 -71.40 4.21 -21.40
CA ILE A 701 -70.31 3.70 -22.25
C ILE A 701 -70.08 4.66 -23.39
N VAL A 702 -68.81 5.03 -23.59
CA VAL A 702 -68.35 5.76 -24.76
C VAL A 702 -67.28 4.94 -25.47
N ARG A 703 -67.34 5.01 -26.80
CA ARG A 703 -66.33 4.49 -27.72
C ARG A 703 -65.60 5.66 -28.37
N ILE A 704 -64.27 5.60 -28.39
CA ILE A 704 -63.39 6.51 -29.10
C ILE A 704 -62.60 5.71 -30.14
N GLY A 705 -62.69 6.15 -31.38
CA GLY A 705 -62.09 5.52 -32.54
C GLY A 705 -62.97 4.46 -33.22
N ASP A 706 -62.69 4.25 -34.50
CA ASP A 706 -63.41 3.31 -35.37
C ASP A 706 -62.82 1.89 -35.33
N GLY A 707 -61.65 1.71 -34.69
CA GLY A 707 -60.94 0.45 -34.61
C GLY A 707 -60.25 0.02 -35.92
N ARG A 708 -60.22 0.90 -36.94
CA ARG A 708 -59.57 0.71 -38.24
C ARG A 708 -58.44 1.70 -38.50
N GLY A 709 -58.20 2.65 -37.60
CA GLY A 709 -57.06 3.57 -37.63
C GLY A 709 -57.42 4.96 -37.14
N ASP A 710 -58.69 5.34 -37.21
CA ASP A 710 -59.17 6.61 -36.70
C ASP A 710 -59.39 6.51 -35.18
N LEU A 711 -58.71 7.37 -34.43
CA LEU A 711 -58.83 7.50 -32.97
C LEU A 711 -59.60 8.77 -32.55
N SER A 712 -60.15 9.53 -33.50
CA SER A 712 -60.82 10.81 -33.23
C SER A 712 -62.34 10.68 -33.00
N VAL A 713 -62.96 9.66 -33.58
CA VAL A 713 -64.43 9.48 -33.56
C VAL A 713 -64.91 9.10 -32.17
N ARG A 714 -65.64 9.99 -31.49
CA ARG A 714 -66.27 9.71 -30.18
C ARG A 714 -67.76 9.43 -30.34
N LYS A 715 -68.23 8.31 -29.81
CA LYS A 715 -69.63 7.87 -29.87
C LYS A 715 -70.09 7.35 -28.51
N ALA A 716 -71.15 7.95 -27.98
CA ALA A 716 -71.84 7.42 -26.81
C ALA A 716 -72.68 6.19 -27.20
N LEU A 717 -72.46 5.07 -26.53
CA LEU A 717 -73.21 3.82 -26.74
C LEU A 717 -74.39 3.71 -25.77
N VAL A 718 -74.18 4.11 -24.52
CA VAL A 718 -75.21 4.17 -23.47
C VAL A 718 -74.96 5.41 -22.60
N PRO A 719 -75.96 6.27 -22.35
CA PRO A 719 -75.79 7.41 -21.47
C PRO A 719 -75.63 6.97 -20.01
N CYS A 720 -74.82 7.71 -19.25
CA CYS A 720 -74.71 7.63 -17.81
C CYS A 720 -75.99 8.15 -17.17
N GLU A 721 -76.60 7.40 -16.23
CA GLU A 721 -77.74 7.90 -15.45
C GLU A 721 -77.21 8.69 -14.25
N VAL A 722 -77.59 9.96 -14.15
CA VAL A 722 -77.22 10.85 -13.05
C VAL A 722 -78.45 11.29 -12.28
N PHE A 723 -78.34 11.35 -10.96
CA PHE A 723 -79.32 11.98 -10.09
C PHE A 723 -78.89 13.44 -9.90
N PRO A 724 -79.66 14.42 -10.40
CA PRO A 724 -79.28 15.82 -10.29
C PRO A 724 -79.52 16.35 -8.87
N PHE A 725 -78.81 17.41 -8.49
CA PHE A 725 -79.23 18.25 -7.38
C PHE A 725 -80.59 18.88 -7.71
N SER A 726 -81.54 18.71 -6.79
CA SER A 726 -82.86 19.35 -6.80
C SER A 726 -82.79 20.84 -6.49
#